data_AF-L0D6V0-F1
#
_entry.id   AF-L0D6V0-F1
#
_cell.length_a   1.000
_cell.length_b   1.000
_cell.length_c   1.000
_cell.angle_alpha   90.00
_cell.angle_beta   90.00
_cell.angle_gamma   90.00
#
_symmetry.space_group_name_H-M   'P 1'
#
loop_
_entity.id
_entity.type
_entity.pdbx_description
1 polymer ?
#
loop_
_entity_poly.entity_id
_entity_poly.type
_entity_poly.pdbx_seq_one_letter_code
_entity_poly.pdbx_strand_id
1 'polypeptide(L)'
;MSKHKDRKRAETKQAPAQGSPRQEVERLIRKGWFKDAVKQAKLCYRNESTPENHHLLERAYFLRAQQLHREAMPTSAVEVTQHLLEFGVTDPDLPSQLVPLLLAVGLSNAAMAMGERLESPEDRARLILSAADQAVLDPKRAPASLTEIREGSALIRGALETLDAGDEAGALDRLRSIARSSPFADWRYFVRGLAALRRRDDEQVAANWGRLDTGRAAARIAQTLGSLIEKPTTPTLPATATAAAPNLKAIEAAVFGEPLIPQLEQLQQCLNDDRWDDAIPLLIQLRFSLRRIDPRLAERLTRILLWPLIDQAAQTSSRAARQLVGSFVKAAEPLPIDPRWNRLRAIIAEGPHGDYEESEKFWYAYLEDLKTLPTLLSPEERQRAQALVWAHLAHEYAEAADPNFDDLFDDPPTSEDLEYAKKRTIECLEASLQADPTFLTGYNALIHTYEHWNQADRAEAAANRLLTAFPNHFETLLWLINRHFRQDQHDKAIPLIQRARVLKPLDEALRELEWSGHVALGRHHALKKRWDEGRAEFTLAEAVGSEQSKSYLYMARKAVFELKAGQADRAEEFIEAAQKLLVEPTPLWLAILIEGARYGLPKATLERFNPLWEAGLAKKGKSETAGALTDLLMIYLDAKVSYTGWNNHVHQVVGYLKRSSRVHFRRDDLINICTFLHHDSVKAKELLEKLAKRGLKNFPDYAGFPFMVAVMEFAKGPRKANLRQVRKDLEKALQLAQTSSNPRESQLIPTLKKLMSTIEAITSRQFSSPFGMPFPGFGGRGGFPQTFADMFAGIDMEPPYEMIDDDEGEDDVPLFGRRIDPGPSPAGPSQSPPKNQTTKKAKPKKKR
;
A
#
# COMPACT_ATOMS: atom_id res chain seq x y z
N MET A 1 -67.33 16.08 58.79
CA MET A 1 -66.54 15.19 59.66
C MET A 1 -65.30 15.96 60.13
N SER A 2 -65.39 16.62 61.29
CA SER A 2 -64.85 16.16 62.59
C SER A 2 -63.31 16.18 62.61
N LYS A 3 -62.69 17.26 63.10
CA LYS A 3 -62.09 17.37 64.46
C LYS A 3 -61.13 16.22 64.78
N HIS A 4 -59.84 16.50 64.90
CA HIS A 4 -59.11 16.27 66.15
C HIS A 4 -57.84 17.12 66.21
N LYS A 5 -57.84 18.04 67.18
CA LYS A 5 -56.75 18.95 67.54
C LYS A 5 -56.18 18.42 68.84
N ASP A 6 -55.15 17.59 68.76
CA ASP A 6 -54.48 17.06 69.94
C ASP A 6 -53.46 18.07 70.48
N ARG A 7 -53.89 18.73 71.57
CA ARG A 7 -53.07 19.52 72.47
C ARG A 7 -52.16 18.56 73.24
N LYS A 8 -50.91 18.40 72.79
CA LYS A 8 -49.87 17.76 73.59
C LYS A 8 -49.34 18.77 74.62
N ARG A 9 -49.53 18.44 75.90
CA ARG A 9 -49.01 19.13 77.09
C ARG A 9 -47.53 19.49 76.90
N ALA A 10 -47.23 20.79 77.02
CA ALA A 10 -45.87 21.27 77.18
C ALA A 10 -45.39 20.92 78.60
N GLU A 11 -44.46 19.98 78.70
CA GLU A 11 -43.58 19.87 79.86
C GLU A 11 -42.71 21.12 79.91
N THR A 12 -42.84 21.88 80.99
CA THR A 12 -42.00 23.02 81.33
C THR A 12 -40.57 22.55 81.55
N LYS A 13 -39.80 22.38 80.46
CA LYS A 13 -38.35 22.26 80.52
C LYS A 13 -37.82 23.57 81.11
N GLN A 14 -37.26 23.47 82.31
CA GLN A 14 -36.43 24.52 82.92
C GLN A 14 -35.53 25.12 81.85
N ALA A 15 -35.61 26.43 81.67
CA ALA A 15 -34.76 27.16 80.74
C ALA A 15 -33.31 26.80 81.07
N PRO A 16 -32.54 26.24 80.11
CA PRO A 16 -31.12 26.01 80.35
C PRO A 16 -30.53 27.36 80.72
N ALA A 17 -29.79 27.40 81.84
CA ALA A 17 -29.04 28.57 82.26
C ALA A 17 -28.43 29.22 81.01
N GLN A 18 -28.76 30.49 80.75
CA GLN A 18 -28.29 31.19 79.57
C GLN A 18 -26.76 31.13 79.60
N GLY A 19 -26.21 30.22 78.79
CA GLY A 19 -24.77 30.10 78.63
C GLY A 19 -24.22 31.44 78.18
N SER A 20 -22.98 31.74 78.56
CA SER A 20 -22.38 33.00 78.16
C SER A 20 -22.47 33.16 76.63
N PRO A 21 -22.63 34.39 76.09
CA PRO A 21 -22.76 34.62 74.65
C PRO A 21 -21.68 33.90 73.80
N ARG A 22 -20.47 33.72 74.34
CA ARG A 22 -19.39 32.91 73.74
C ARG A 22 -19.75 31.43 73.59
N GLN A 23 -20.35 30.81 74.60
CA GLN A 23 -20.79 29.41 74.56
C GLN A 23 -21.86 29.20 73.47
N GLU A 24 -22.68 30.22 73.20
CA GLU A 24 -23.68 30.17 72.14
C GLU A 24 -23.04 30.19 70.75
N VAL A 25 -22.03 31.03 70.51
CA VAL A 25 -21.26 31.01 69.25
C VAL A 25 -20.60 29.65 69.02
N GLU A 26 -19.93 29.10 70.03
CA GLU A 26 -19.30 27.77 69.96
C GLU A 26 -20.34 26.68 69.69
N ARG A 27 -21.53 26.78 70.27
CA ARG A 27 -22.64 25.87 69.98
C ARG A 27 -23.09 25.97 68.52
N LEU A 28 -23.18 27.18 67.97
CA LEU A 28 -23.54 27.40 66.56
C LEU A 28 -22.45 26.88 65.60
N ILE A 29 -21.17 27.07 65.94
CA ILE A 29 -20.03 26.51 65.19
C ILE A 29 -20.11 24.97 65.17
N ARG A 30 -20.33 24.32 66.32
CA ARG A 30 -20.48 22.85 66.38
C ARG A 30 -21.66 22.32 65.58
N LYS A 31 -22.73 23.11 65.45
CA LYS A 31 -23.91 22.79 64.62
C LYS A 31 -23.69 23.04 63.12
N GLY A 32 -22.56 23.64 62.73
CA GLY A 32 -22.31 24.06 61.33
C GLY A 32 -23.13 25.27 60.89
N TRP A 33 -23.76 26.00 61.81
CA TRP A 33 -24.60 27.17 61.50
C TRP A 33 -23.76 28.44 61.41
N PHE A 34 -22.78 28.45 60.49
CA PHE A 34 -21.72 29.46 60.47
C PHE A 34 -22.23 30.88 60.17
N LYS A 35 -23.34 31.04 59.43
CA LYS A 35 -23.97 32.36 59.19
C LYS A 35 -24.45 33.01 60.50
N ASP A 36 -25.11 32.24 61.35
CA ASP A 36 -25.62 32.73 62.63
C ASP A 36 -24.50 32.83 63.67
N ALA A 37 -23.50 31.94 63.60
CA ALA A 37 -22.28 32.05 64.40
C ALA A 37 -21.56 33.39 64.15
N VAL A 38 -21.36 33.80 62.90
CA VAL A 38 -20.76 35.11 62.56
C VAL A 38 -21.59 36.26 63.14
N LYS A 39 -22.91 36.22 63.02
CA LYS A 39 -23.79 37.28 63.58
C LYS A 39 -23.66 37.38 65.09
N GLN A 40 -23.70 36.26 65.80
CA GLN A 40 -23.56 36.27 67.26
C GLN A 40 -22.14 36.65 67.69
N ALA A 41 -21.10 36.17 67.00
CA ALA A 41 -19.71 36.55 67.30
C ALA A 41 -19.49 38.07 67.15
N LYS A 42 -20.12 38.71 66.16
CA LYS A 42 -20.11 40.19 66.02
C LYS A 42 -20.75 40.89 67.21
N LEU A 43 -21.87 40.37 67.74
CA LEU A 43 -22.52 40.92 68.92
C LEU A 43 -21.64 40.75 70.17
N CYS A 44 -21.00 39.58 70.33
CA CYS A 44 -20.07 39.33 71.43
C CYS A 44 -18.88 40.30 71.41
N TYR A 45 -18.25 40.50 70.25
CA TYR A 45 -17.11 41.42 70.09
C TYR A 45 -17.50 42.90 70.27
N ARG A 46 -18.70 43.29 69.83
CA ARG A 46 -19.24 44.65 70.03
C ARG A 46 -19.54 44.95 71.49
N ASN A 47 -20.02 43.96 72.24
CA ASN A 47 -20.33 44.13 73.66
C ASN A 47 -19.05 44.16 74.51
N GLU A 48 -18.07 43.31 74.19
CA GLU A 48 -16.79 43.23 74.89
C GLU A 48 -15.67 42.96 73.88
N SER A 49 -14.87 43.98 73.57
CA SER A 49 -13.75 43.87 72.61
C SER A 49 -12.50 43.26 73.25
N THR A 50 -12.62 42.04 73.76
CA THR A 50 -11.47 41.29 74.29
C THR A 50 -10.79 40.46 73.19
N PRO A 51 -9.51 40.10 73.34
CA PRO A 51 -8.78 39.26 72.37
C PRO A 51 -9.49 37.92 72.07
N GLU A 52 -10.11 37.30 73.09
CA GLU A 52 -10.82 36.03 72.90
C GLU A 52 -12.08 36.19 72.04
N ASN A 53 -12.80 37.31 72.20
CA ASN A 53 -13.95 37.61 71.34
C ASN A 53 -13.52 37.95 69.91
N HIS A 54 -12.33 38.55 69.73
CA HIS A 54 -11.73 38.79 68.42
C HIS A 54 -11.44 37.47 67.70
N HIS A 55 -10.71 36.55 68.34
CA HIS A 55 -10.38 35.22 67.80
C HIS A 55 -11.64 34.40 67.49
N LEU A 56 -12.67 34.49 68.34
CA LEU A 56 -13.93 33.79 68.13
C LEU A 56 -14.67 34.29 66.87
N LEU A 57 -14.62 35.60 66.59
CA LEU A 57 -15.20 36.19 65.38
C LEU A 57 -14.37 35.85 64.13
N GLU A 58 -13.04 35.89 64.21
CA GLU A 58 -12.15 35.44 63.12
C GLU A 58 -12.45 33.99 62.72
N ARG A 59 -12.52 33.09 63.70
CA ARG A 59 -12.83 31.68 63.48
C ARG A 59 -14.21 31.48 62.85
N ALA A 60 -15.22 32.25 63.28
CA ALA A 60 -16.56 32.18 62.71
C ALA A 60 -16.57 32.63 61.23
N TYR A 61 -15.85 33.71 60.90
CA TYR A 61 -15.71 34.18 59.52
C TYR A 61 -14.98 33.17 58.65
N PHE A 62 -13.85 32.63 59.11
CA PHE A 62 -13.06 31.61 58.40
C PHE A 62 -13.92 30.38 58.07
N LEU A 63 -14.62 29.82 59.06
CA LEU A 63 -15.47 28.65 58.85
C LEU A 63 -16.64 28.94 57.89
N ARG A 64 -17.20 30.15 57.92
CA ARG A 64 -18.25 30.56 56.97
C ARG A 64 -17.71 30.68 55.55
N ALA A 65 -16.54 31.28 55.36
CA ALA A 65 -15.89 31.36 54.05
C ALA A 65 -15.55 29.96 53.50
N GLN A 66 -15.04 29.07 54.35
CA GLN A 66 -14.76 27.69 53.99
C GLN A 66 -16.02 26.92 53.59
N GLN A 67 -17.13 27.10 54.32
CA GLN A 67 -18.42 26.53 53.94
C GLN A 67 -18.89 27.03 52.58
N LEU A 68 -18.88 28.35 52.35
CA LEU A 68 -19.32 28.96 51.09
C LEU A 68 -18.47 28.47 49.90
N HIS A 69 -17.18 28.27 50.11
CA HIS A 69 -16.31 27.68 49.09
C HIS A 69 -16.70 26.23 48.78
N ARG A 70 -16.96 25.39 49.81
CA ARG A 70 -17.43 23.99 49.62
C ARG A 70 -18.80 23.90 48.95
N GLU A 71 -19.67 24.86 49.21
CA GLU A 71 -21.00 25.00 48.59
C GLU A 71 -20.94 25.61 47.17
N ALA A 72 -19.74 25.78 46.60
CA ALA A 72 -19.51 26.36 45.27
C ALA A 72 -20.14 27.76 45.09
N MET A 73 -20.11 28.59 46.14
CA MET A 73 -20.54 29.99 46.11
C MET A 73 -19.31 30.93 46.14
N PRO A 74 -18.52 31.02 45.06
CA PRO A 74 -17.20 31.66 45.08
C PRO A 74 -17.28 33.16 45.38
N THR A 75 -18.25 33.90 44.82
CA THR A 75 -18.39 35.34 45.05
C THR A 75 -18.65 35.65 46.53
N SER A 76 -19.61 34.96 47.13
CA SER A 76 -19.93 35.09 48.55
C SER A 76 -18.75 34.65 49.45
N ALA A 77 -18.01 33.61 49.05
CA ALA A 77 -16.82 33.16 49.76
C ALA A 77 -15.72 34.24 49.73
N VAL A 78 -15.49 34.87 48.58
CA VAL A 78 -14.56 35.99 48.43
C VAL A 78 -14.95 37.16 49.32
N GLU A 79 -16.21 37.59 49.30
CA GLU A 79 -16.71 38.71 50.12
C GLU A 79 -16.51 38.45 51.63
N VAL A 80 -16.90 37.26 52.12
CA VAL A 80 -16.73 36.90 53.53
C VAL A 80 -15.25 36.83 53.91
N THR A 81 -14.39 36.35 53.00
CA THR A 81 -12.95 36.29 53.22
C THR A 81 -12.31 37.68 53.22
N GLN A 82 -12.76 38.59 52.36
CA GLN A 82 -12.32 39.99 52.36
C GLN A 82 -12.71 40.68 53.67
N HIS A 83 -13.93 40.48 54.16
CA HIS A 83 -14.33 41.01 55.47
C HIS A 83 -13.47 40.48 56.62
N LEU A 84 -13.01 39.22 56.56
CA LEU A 84 -12.07 38.67 57.54
C LEU A 84 -10.70 39.36 57.46
N LEU A 85 -10.20 39.59 56.25
CA LEU A 85 -8.93 40.31 56.05
C LEU A 85 -8.99 41.76 56.52
N GLU A 86 -10.09 42.47 56.22
CA GLU A 86 -10.35 43.85 56.66
C GLU A 86 -10.52 43.94 58.18
N PHE A 87 -11.14 42.94 58.80
CA PHE A 87 -11.26 42.85 60.25
C PHE A 87 -9.89 42.70 60.94
N GLY A 88 -8.92 42.11 60.24
CA GLY A 88 -7.58 41.81 60.76
C GLY A 88 -7.54 40.42 61.39
N VAL A 89 -6.44 39.71 61.15
CA VAL A 89 -6.20 38.37 61.72
C VAL A 89 -5.13 38.49 62.80
N THR A 90 -5.51 38.22 64.05
CA THR A 90 -4.66 38.28 65.24
C THR A 90 -4.34 36.90 65.81
N ASP A 91 -5.16 35.88 65.52
CA ASP A 91 -4.88 34.50 65.93
C ASP A 91 -3.61 33.97 65.22
N PRO A 92 -2.54 33.57 65.94
CA PRO A 92 -1.29 33.10 65.32
C PRO A 92 -1.45 31.77 64.56
N ASP A 93 -2.45 30.95 64.89
CA ASP A 93 -2.66 29.65 64.26
C ASP A 93 -3.48 29.75 62.96
N LEU A 94 -4.29 30.81 62.83
CA LEU A 94 -5.23 30.99 61.72
C LEU A 94 -4.55 31.21 60.34
N PRO A 95 -3.43 31.95 60.20
CA PRO A 95 -2.75 32.13 58.92
C PRO A 95 -2.45 30.83 58.17
N SER A 96 -2.01 29.78 58.89
CA SER A 96 -1.70 28.47 58.30
C SER A 96 -2.91 27.82 57.59
N GLN A 97 -4.12 28.08 58.10
CA GLN A 97 -5.38 27.54 57.57
C GLN A 97 -6.06 28.50 56.57
N LEU A 98 -5.88 29.81 56.76
CA LEU A 98 -6.48 30.85 55.93
C LEU A 98 -5.78 31.00 54.57
N VAL A 99 -4.45 30.84 54.52
CA VAL A 99 -3.67 30.94 53.27
C VAL A 99 -4.16 29.99 52.17
N PRO A 100 -4.36 28.67 52.42
CA PRO A 100 -4.94 27.77 51.42
C PRO A 100 -6.33 28.19 50.93
N LEU A 101 -7.18 28.70 51.85
CA LEU A 101 -8.52 29.17 51.50
C LEU A 101 -8.45 30.41 50.61
N LEU A 102 -7.55 31.36 50.91
CA LEU A 102 -7.32 32.57 50.11
C LEU A 102 -6.94 32.23 48.67
N LEU A 103 -6.02 31.28 48.48
CA LEU A 103 -5.70 30.76 47.15
C LEU A 103 -6.91 30.13 46.46
N ALA A 104 -7.67 29.29 47.17
CA ALA A 104 -8.80 28.57 46.62
C ALA A 104 -9.96 29.48 46.17
N VAL A 105 -10.15 30.63 46.83
CA VAL A 105 -11.16 31.64 46.45
C VAL A 105 -10.63 32.68 45.46
N GLY A 106 -9.35 32.63 45.07
CA GLY A 106 -8.75 33.54 44.07
C GLY A 106 -8.18 34.84 44.65
N LEU A 107 -7.98 34.93 45.96
CA LEU A 107 -7.34 36.07 46.65
C LEU A 107 -5.83 35.85 46.79
N SER A 108 -5.15 35.52 45.68
CA SER A 108 -3.75 35.08 45.67
C SER A 108 -2.77 36.12 46.21
N ASN A 109 -2.98 37.41 45.94
CA ASN A 109 -2.12 38.48 46.47
C ASN A 109 -2.23 38.59 48.01
N ALA A 110 -3.45 38.42 48.55
CA ALA A 110 -3.66 38.41 50.00
C ALA A 110 -3.07 37.15 50.64
N ALA A 111 -3.14 36.00 49.97
CA ALA A 111 -2.49 34.78 50.41
C ALA A 111 -0.98 34.96 50.52
N MET A 112 -0.34 35.61 49.54
CA MET A 112 1.10 35.87 49.57
C MET A 112 1.50 36.85 50.67
N ALA A 113 0.76 37.96 50.84
CA ALA A 113 1.01 38.92 51.92
C ALA A 113 0.85 38.29 53.30
N MET A 114 -0.12 37.38 53.47
CA MET A 114 -0.30 36.62 54.71
C MET A 114 0.77 35.54 54.89
N GLY A 115 1.29 34.97 53.80
CA GLY A 115 2.36 33.99 53.80
C GLY A 115 3.67 34.48 54.42
N GLU A 116 3.96 35.78 54.36
CA GLU A 116 5.12 36.39 55.03
C GLU A 116 5.06 36.24 56.56
N ARG A 117 3.87 36.07 57.12
CA ARG A 117 3.63 35.84 58.56
C ARG A 117 3.74 34.38 58.98
N LEU A 118 3.90 33.44 58.04
CA LEU A 118 4.08 32.03 58.38
C LEU A 118 5.48 31.83 58.97
N GLU A 119 5.56 31.24 60.17
CA GLU A 119 6.85 31.01 60.86
C GLU A 119 7.64 29.86 60.24
N SER A 120 6.95 28.84 59.73
CA SER A 120 7.57 27.65 59.14
C SER A 120 8.01 27.90 57.69
N PRO A 121 9.29 27.67 57.35
CA PRO A 121 9.76 27.67 55.96
C PRO A 121 9.02 26.64 55.08
N GLU A 122 8.59 25.52 55.67
CA GLU A 122 7.84 24.47 54.96
C GLU A 122 6.47 24.95 54.52
N ASP A 123 5.76 25.71 55.36
CA ASP A 123 4.43 26.22 55.03
C ASP A 123 4.50 27.31 53.95
N ARG A 124 5.57 28.10 53.93
CA ARG A 124 5.86 29.04 52.83
C ARG A 124 6.12 28.30 51.52
N ALA A 125 6.87 27.19 51.55
CA ALA A 125 7.10 26.37 50.37
C ALA A 125 5.79 25.74 49.86
N ARG A 126 4.95 25.19 50.76
CA ARG A 126 3.62 24.64 50.41
C ARG A 126 2.69 25.70 49.81
N LEU A 127 2.74 26.94 50.30
CA LEU A 127 2.00 28.07 49.74
C LEU A 127 2.42 28.34 48.30
N ILE A 128 3.73 28.40 48.00
CA ILE A 128 4.25 28.61 46.64
C ILE A 128 3.81 27.47 45.71
N LEU A 129 3.89 26.22 46.15
CA LEU A 129 3.45 25.05 45.37
C LEU A 129 1.93 25.09 45.09
N SER A 130 1.13 25.47 46.09
CA SER A 130 -0.33 25.59 45.95
C SER A 130 -0.72 26.74 45.02
N ALA A 131 -0.01 27.86 45.10
CA ALA A 131 -0.19 29.00 44.19
C ALA A 131 0.17 28.63 42.75
N ALA A 132 1.23 27.85 42.54
CA ALA A 132 1.61 27.31 41.24
C ALA A 132 0.53 26.36 40.67
N ASP A 133 0.00 25.44 41.48
CA ASP A 133 -1.09 24.54 41.07
C ASP A 133 -2.34 25.34 40.65
N GLN A 134 -2.75 26.32 41.45
CA GLN A 134 -3.89 27.18 41.11
C GLN A 134 -3.63 28.00 39.84
N ALA A 135 -2.41 28.51 39.63
CA ALA A 135 -2.08 29.28 38.43
C ALA A 135 -2.09 28.44 37.14
N VAL A 136 -1.85 27.12 37.22
CA VAL A 136 -2.01 26.21 36.06
C VAL A 136 -3.48 25.88 35.83
N LEU A 137 -4.24 25.62 36.90
CA LEU A 137 -5.66 25.26 36.82
C LEU A 137 -6.56 26.42 36.38
N ASP A 138 -6.32 27.62 36.91
CA ASP A 138 -7.03 28.86 36.57
C ASP A 138 -6.02 30.01 36.39
N PRO A 139 -5.52 30.24 35.16
CA PRO A 139 -4.53 31.28 34.88
C PRO A 139 -4.97 32.69 35.30
N LYS A 140 -6.27 32.96 35.39
CA LYS A 140 -6.80 34.27 35.83
C LYS A 140 -6.59 34.51 37.32
N ARG A 141 -6.35 33.46 38.10
CA ARG A 141 -6.09 33.51 39.55
C ARG A 141 -4.60 33.56 39.89
N ALA A 142 -3.71 33.62 38.90
CA ALA A 142 -2.28 33.72 39.14
C ALA A 142 -1.96 35.03 39.92
N PRO A 143 -1.21 34.97 41.03
CA PRO A 143 -0.83 36.16 41.79
C PRO A 143 -0.05 37.14 40.92
N ALA A 144 -0.53 38.37 40.81
CA ALA A 144 0.11 39.41 40.00
C ALA A 144 1.50 39.82 40.56
N SER A 145 1.72 39.62 41.86
CA SER A 145 2.98 39.92 42.55
C SER A 145 4.10 38.93 42.27
N LEU A 146 3.81 37.74 41.72
CA LEU A 146 4.81 36.69 41.47
C LEU A 146 4.95 36.40 39.98
N THR A 147 5.83 37.15 39.32
CA THR A 147 6.13 37.00 37.89
C THR A 147 6.55 35.57 37.53
N GLU A 148 7.38 34.93 38.36
CA GLU A 148 7.84 33.55 38.14
C GLU A 148 6.70 32.52 38.07
N ILE A 149 5.67 32.67 38.92
CA ILE A 149 4.50 31.78 38.91
C ILE A 149 3.68 31.98 37.64
N ARG A 150 3.49 33.23 37.21
CA ARG A 150 2.74 33.54 35.99
C ARG A 150 3.45 33.04 34.73
N GLU A 151 4.76 33.24 34.64
CA GLU A 151 5.56 32.76 33.51
C GLU A 151 5.63 31.24 33.47
N GLY A 152 5.87 30.59 34.62
CA GLY A 152 5.91 29.14 34.72
C GLY A 152 4.57 28.48 34.40
N SER A 153 3.45 29.04 34.87
CA SER A 153 2.13 28.50 34.54
C SER A 153 1.78 28.69 33.07
N ALA A 154 2.17 29.82 32.46
CA ALA A 154 2.02 30.05 31.02
C ALA A 154 2.83 29.05 30.18
N LEU A 155 4.04 28.67 30.62
CA LEU A 155 4.84 27.63 29.95
C LEU A 155 4.17 26.26 30.02
N ILE A 156 3.65 25.85 31.18
CA ILE A 156 2.92 24.58 31.34
C ILE A 156 1.66 24.57 30.48
N ARG A 157 0.86 25.64 30.52
CA ARG A 157 -0.36 25.80 29.71
C ARG A 157 -0.05 25.75 28.22
N GLY A 158 0.95 26.50 27.77
CA GLY A 158 1.40 26.47 26.39
C GLY A 158 1.90 25.09 25.96
N ALA A 159 2.58 24.35 26.85
CA ALA A 159 2.98 22.97 26.58
C ALA A 159 1.78 22.02 26.47
N LEU A 160 0.77 22.16 27.34
CA LEU A 160 -0.49 21.38 27.24
C LEU A 160 -1.24 21.68 25.93
N GLU A 161 -1.33 22.95 25.54
CA GLU A 161 -1.99 23.38 24.29
C GLU A 161 -1.22 22.88 23.06
N THR A 162 0.11 22.96 23.09
CA THR A 162 0.98 22.45 22.00
C THR A 162 0.88 20.92 21.90
N LEU A 163 0.86 20.23 23.04
CA LEU A 163 0.67 18.78 23.09
C LEU A 163 -0.70 18.42 22.54
N ASP A 164 -1.75 19.16 22.90
CA ASP A 164 -3.11 18.93 22.44
C ASP A 164 -3.25 19.06 20.93
N ALA A 165 -2.60 20.07 20.34
CA ALA A 165 -2.48 20.27 18.91
C ALA A 165 -1.71 19.15 18.17
N GLY A 166 -1.11 18.20 18.90
CA GLY A 166 -0.38 17.07 18.34
C GLY A 166 1.13 17.31 18.16
N ASP A 167 1.64 18.49 18.52
CA ASP A 167 3.08 18.79 18.47
C ASP A 167 3.76 18.40 19.79
N GLU A 168 4.03 17.11 19.95
CA GLU A 168 4.71 16.59 21.15
C GLU A 168 6.11 17.20 21.32
N ALA A 169 6.86 17.37 20.23
CA ALA A 169 8.23 17.88 20.29
C ALA A 169 8.26 19.34 20.79
N GLY A 170 7.41 20.20 20.23
CA GLY A 170 7.26 21.58 20.69
C GLY A 170 6.76 21.69 22.12
N ALA A 171 5.84 20.81 22.53
CA ALA A 171 5.40 20.74 23.93
C ALA A 171 6.55 20.41 24.87
N LEU A 172 7.37 19.40 24.54
CA LEU A 172 8.52 18.98 25.37
C LEU A 172 9.65 20.02 25.38
N ASP A 173 9.85 20.75 24.28
CA ASP A 173 10.85 21.82 24.20
C ASP A 173 10.49 23.00 25.12
N ARG A 174 9.22 23.43 25.12
CA ARG A 174 8.70 24.45 26.05
C ARG A 174 8.98 24.12 27.52
N LEU A 175 8.90 22.84 27.89
CA LEU A 175 9.16 22.35 29.25
C LEU A 175 10.64 22.34 29.64
N ARG A 176 11.59 22.51 28.71
CA ARG A 176 13.04 22.47 29.01
C ARG A 176 13.48 23.62 29.90
N SER A 177 12.84 24.78 29.76
CA SER A 177 13.10 25.99 30.55
C SER A 177 12.72 25.87 32.03
N ILE A 178 11.84 24.92 32.38
CA ILE A 178 11.36 24.73 33.75
C ILE A 178 12.39 23.90 34.54
N ALA A 179 13.14 24.52 35.45
CA ALA A 179 14.15 23.84 36.26
C ALA A 179 13.56 22.71 37.15
N ARG A 180 14.38 21.75 37.56
CA ARG A 180 13.95 20.65 38.46
C ARG A 180 13.52 21.12 39.85
N SER A 181 14.06 22.24 40.32
CA SER A 181 13.71 22.88 41.59
C SER A 181 12.52 23.86 41.47
N SER A 182 11.99 24.05 40.26
CA SER A 182 10.86 24.95 40.03
C SER A 182 9.59 24.40 40.71
N PRO A 183 8.70 25.27 41.22
CA PRO A 183 7.39 24.83 41.72
C PRO A 183 6.53 24.13 40.65
N PHE A 184 6.89 24.23 39.37
CA PHE A 184 6.21 23.55 38.26
C PHE A 184 6.83 22.19 37.86
N ALA A 185 7.77 21.64 38.64
CA ALA A 185 8.43 20.37 38.32
C ALA A 185 7.43 19.20 38.16
N ASP A 186 6.44 19.06 39.06
CA ASP A 186 5.37 18.05 38.96
C ASP A 186 4.53 18.25 37.70
N TRP A 187 4.12 19.48 37.39
CA TRP A 187 3.38 19.76 36.15
C TRP A 187 4.19 19.42 34.90
N ARG A 188 5.50 19.66 34.91
CA ARG A 188 6.41 19.22 33.85
C ARG A 188 6.42 17.69 33.71
N TYR A 189 6.47 16.93 34.80
CA TYR A 189 6.39 15.47 34.74
C TYR A 189 5.01 14.98 34.32
N PHE A 190 3.94 15.66 34.73
CA PHE A 190 2.57 15.38 34.34
C PHE A 190 2.40 15.50 32.82
N VAL A 191 2.84 16.61 32.22
CA VAL A 191 2.78 16.82 30.75
C VAL A 191 3.64 15.80 30.00
N ARG A 192 4.81 15.43 30.54
CA ARG A 192 5.64 14.35 29.96
C ARG A 192 4.96 12.98 30.01
N GLY A 193 4.30 12.66 31.12
CA GLY A 193 3.52 11.44 31.22
C GLY A 193 2.30 11.46 30.30
N LEU A 194 1.64 12.60 30.10
CA LEU A 194 0.58 12.75 29.07
C LEU A 194 1.10 12.51 27.65
N ALA A 195 2.31 13.00 27.33
CA ALA A 195 2.95 12.75 26.04
C ALA A 195 3.28 11.26 25.87
N ALA A 196 3.87 10.61 26.88
CA ALA A 196 4.09 9.16 26.88
C ALA A 196 2.79 8.37 26.75
N LEU A 197 1.72 8.82 27.41
CA LEU A 197 0.41 8.18 27.33
C LEU A 197 -0.17 8.24 25.92
N ARG A 198 -0.03 9.37 25.20
CA ARG A 198 -0.45 9.47 23.80
C ARG A 198 0.31 8.49 22.90
N ARG A 199 1.57 8.20 23.22
CA ARG A 199 2.39 7.17 22.57
C ARG A 199 2.08 5.74 23.02
N ARG A 200 1.22 5.55 24.03
CA ARG A 200 0.95 4.26 24.71
C ARG A 200 2.21 3.61 25.29
N ASP A 201 3.12 4.43 25.81
CA ASP A 201 4.35 4.00 26.46
C ASP A 201 4.13 3.93 27.98
N ASP A 202 3.52 2.84 28.43
CA ASP A 202 3.08 2.67 29.82
C ASP A 202 4.26 2.74 30.82
N GLU A 203 5.45 2.30 30.42
CA GLU A 203 6.67 2.38 31.22
C GLU A 203 7.07 3.85 31.45
N GLN A 204 7.09 4.67 30.40
CA GLN A 204 7.36 6.10 30.53
C GLN A 204 6.23 6.84 31.26
N VAL A 205 4.97 6.43 31.08
CA VAL A 205 3.85 6.99 31.87
C VAL A 205 4.11 6.73 33.35
N ALA A 206 4.38 5.49 33.74
CA ALA A 206 4.67 5.10 35.12
C ALA A 206 5.93 5.81 35.66
N ALA A 207 7.00 5.90 34.86
CA ALA A 207 8.25 6.54 35.26
C ALA A 207 8.12 8.05 35.47
N ASN A 208 7.24 8.73 34.71
CA ASN A 208 6.99 10.16 34.86
C ASN A 208 5.95 10.44 35.96
N TRP A 209 4.81 9.73 35.96
CA TRP A 209 3.74 9.96 36.94
C TRP A 209 4.06 9.42 38.33
N GLY A 210 4.91 8.40 38.46
CA GLY A 210 5.40 7.91 39.75
C GLY A 210 6.32 8.90 40.49
N ARG A 211 6.74 9.99 39.83
CA ARG A 211 7.54 11.08 40.44
C ARG A 211 6.70 12.24 40.95
N LEU A 212 5.39 12.22 40.71
CA LEU A 212 4.50 13.29 41.14
C LEU A 212 4.24 13.18 42.65
N ASP A 213 4.25 14.31 43.34
CA ASP A 213 3.84 14.39 44.74
C ASP A 213 2.32 14.17 44.84
N THR A 214 1.91 13.11 45.55
CA THR A 214 0.52 12.68 45.69
C THR A 214 -0.40 13.73 46.31
N GLY A 215 0.16 14.70 47.05
CA GLY A 215 -0.60 15.82 47.61
C GLY A 215 -0.98 16.90 46.58
N ARG A 216 -0.33 16.91 45.41
CA ARG A 216 -0.47 17.99 44.42
C ARG A 216 -1.60 17.76 43.42
N ALA A 217 -2.04 18.83 42.77
CA ALA A 217 -3.08 18.77 41.75
C ALA A 217 -2.69 17.88 40.56
N ALA A 218 -1.45 18.02 40.08
CA ALA A 218 -0.92 17.24 38.95
C ALA A 218 -1.00 15.71 39.21
N ALA A 219 -0.61 15.25 40.40
CA ALA A 219 -0.69 13.83 40.78
C ALA A 219 -2.13 13.33 40.87
N ARG A 220 -3.05 14.11 41.45
CA ARG A 220 -4.46 13.72 41.54
C ARG A 220 -5.11 13.58 40.16
N ILE A 221 -4.78 14.48 39.24
CA ILE A 221 -5.22 14.38 37.84
C ILE A 221 -4.61 13.14 37.19
N ALA A 222 -3.29 12.92 37.35
CA ALA A 222 -2.61 11.74 36.81
C ALA A 222 -3.20 10.42 37.34
N GLN A 223 -3.48 10.32 38.64
CA GLN A 223 -4.09 9.14 39.26
C GLN A 223 -5.50 8.91 38.73
N THR A 224 -6.30 9.98 38.58
CA THR A 224 -7.63 9.88 37.99
C THR A 224 -7.52 9.36 36.56
N LEU A 225 -6.65 9.95 35.74
CA LEU A 225 -6.41 9.48 34.37
C LEU A 225 -5.91 8.03 34.33
N GLY A 226 -4.96 7.67 35.19
CA GLY A 226 -4.42 6.31 35.33
C GLY A 226 -5.53 5.29 35.56
N SER A 227 -6.45 5.58 36.49
CA SER A 227 -7.60 4.72 36.76
C SER A 227 -8.58 4.56 35.58
N LEU A 228 -8.57 5.51 34.62
CA LEU A 228 -9.37 5.42 33.39
C LEU A 228 -8.68 4.62 32.29
N ILE A 229 -7.33 4.62 32.29
CA ILE A 229 -6.51 3.97 31.25
C ILE A 229 -6.29 2.50 31.56
N GLU A 230 -6.13 2.16 32.84
CA GLU A 230 -6.03 0.77 33.30
C GLU A 230 -7.33 0.05 32.94
N LYS A 231 -7.35 -0.58 31.76
CA LYS A 231 -8.37 -1.55 31.40
C LYS A 231 -8.40 -2.60 32.51
N PRO A 232 -9.59 -3.10 32.91
CA PRO A 232 -9.67 -4.27 33.79
C PRO A 232 -9.10 -5.47 33.03
N THR A 233 -7.77 -5.63 33.08
CA THR A 233 -7.04 -6.58 32.22
C THR A 233 -7.03 -7.97 32.83
N THR A 234 -7.88 -8.22 33.83
CA THR A 234 -7.97 -9.52 34.48
C THR A 234 -9.40 -9.74 35.00
N PRO A 235 -10.22 -10.60 34.35
CA PRO A 235 -11.58 -10.91 34.80
C PRO A 235 -11.62 -11.81 36.06
N THR A 236 -10.48 -12.10 36.68
CA THR A 236 -10.38 -12.96 37.86
C THR A 236 -10.32 -12.12 39.14
N LEU A 237 -11.48 -11.68 39.62
CA LEU A 237 -11.90 -11.59 41.03
C LEU A 237 -13.13 -10.65 41.16
N PRO A 238 -14.20 -11.04 41.89
CA PRO A 238 -15.39 -10.23 41.99
C PRO A 238 -15.28 -9.14 43.08
N ALA A 239 -15.91 -8.00 42.80
CA ALA A 239 -16.61 -7.12 43.75
C ALA A 239 -15.93 -5.88 44.39
N THR A 240 -14.77 -5.38 43.94
CA THR A 240 -14.28 -4.03 44.37
C THR A 240 -14.11 -2.99 43.26
N ALA A 241 -14.35 -3.35 41.99
CA ALA A 241 -14.25 -2.43 40.85
C ALA A 241 -15.41 -1.41 40.72
N THR A 242 -16.41 -1.45 41.60
CA THR A 242 -17.61 -0.58 41.53
C THR A 242 -17.39 0.86 41.99
N ALA A 243 -16.24 1.22 42.56
CA ALA A 243 -15.99 2.57 43.07
C ALA A 243 -15.44 3.57 42.02
N ALA A 244 -14.82 3.12 40.92
CA ALA A 244 -14.23 4.00 39.91
C ALA A 244 -15.24 4.49 38.85
N ALA A 245 -16.14 3.62 38.39
CA ALA A 245 -17.19 3.94 37.40
C ALA A 245 -18.15 5.11 37.80
N PRO A 246 -18.60 5.26 39.06
CA PRO A 246 -19.45 6.41 39.43
C PRO A 246 -18.72 7.75 39.34
N ASN A 247 -17.38 7.76 39.43
CA ASN A 247 -16.59 8.99 39.40
C ASN A 247 -16.45 9.53 37.96
N LEU A 248 -16.30 8.65 36.96
CA LEU A 248 -16.22 9.06 35.56
C LEU A 248 -17.52 9.72 35.09
N LYS A 249 -18.69 9.13 35.36
CA LYS A 249 -19.99 9.74 34.99
C LYS A 249 -20.17 11.12 35.62
N ALA A 250 -19.73 11.30 36.87
CA ALA A 250 -19.77 12.60 37.55
C ALA A 250 -18.82 13.61 36.89
N ILE A 251 -17.63 13.17 36.48
CA ILE A 251 -16.65 14.00 35.76
C ILE A 251 -17.19 14.39 34.38
N GLU A 252 -17.75 13.45 33.61
CA GLU A 252 -18.35 13.74 32.30
C GLU A 252 -19.52 14.73 32.42
N ALA A 253 -20.42 14.51 33.39
CA ALA A 253 -21.52 15.44 33.63
C ALA A 253 -21.02 16.83 34.04
N ALA A 254 -19.93 16.92 34.82
CA ALA A 254 -19.34 18.18 35.24
C ALA A 254 -18.60 18.92 34.11
N VAL A 255 -17.92 18.19 33.23
CA VAL A 255 -17.06 18.76 32.17
C VAL A 255 -17.84 18.99 30.87
N PHE A 256 -18.65 18.02 30.46
CA PHE A 256 -19.36 18.00 29.18
C PHE A 256 -20.86 18.30 29.32
N GLY A 257 -21.40 18.31 30.53
CA GLY A 257 -22.83 18.49 30.81
C GLY A 257 -23.66 17.22 30.66
N GLU A 258 -23.09 16.13 30.14
CA GLU A 258 -23.78 14.84 29.93
C GLU A 258 -22.78 13.67 29.84
N PRO A 259 -23.20 12.43 30.14
CA PRO A 259 -22.34 11.25 30.03
C PRO A 259 -22.22 10.78 28.58
N LEU A 260 -21.02 10.83 27.99
CA LEU A 260 -20.78 10.51 26.57
C LEU A 260 -20.22 9.11 26.37
N ILE A 261 -19.37 8.64 27.29
CA ILE A 261 -18.75 7.33 27.23
C ILE A 261 -19.80 6.22 27.16
N PRO A 262 -20.86 6.20 27.99
CA PRO A 262 -21.90 5.19 27.88
C PRO A 262 -22.62 5.20 26.51
N GLN A 263 -22.79 6.38 25.90
CA GLN A 263 -23.39 6.49 24.57
C GLN A 263 -22.44 6.00 23.47
N LEU A 264 -21.13 6.26 23.59
CA LEU A 264 -20.10 5.75 22.69
C LEU A 264 -19.94 4.23 22.80
N GLU A 265 -19.99 3.68 24.02
CA GLU A 265 -20.01 2.23 24.27
C GLU A 265 -21.26 1.59 23.69
N GLN A 266 -22.42 2.24 23.85
CA GLN A 266 -23.67 1.77 23.24
C GLN A 266 -23.60 1.81 21.72
N LEU A 267 -23.06 2.88 21.13
CA LEU A 267 -22.84 2.99 19.69
C LEU A 267 -21.89 1.86 19.21
N GLN A 268 -20.78 1.64 19.92
CA GLN A 268 -19.84 0.56 19.61
C GLN A 268 -20.53 -0.81 19.66
N GLN A 269 -21.36 -1.06 20.69
CA GLN A 269 -22.11 -2.31 20.80
C GLN A 269 -23.10 -2.47 19.63
N CYS A 270 -23.85 -1.42 19.27
CA CYS A 270 -24.74 -1.45 18.12
C CYS A 270 -23.99 -1.79 16.82
N LEU A 271 -22.78 -1.25 16.63
CA LEU A 271 -21.97 -1.52 15.44
C LEU A 271 -21.41 -2.95 15.43
N ASN A 272 -20.97 -3.47 16.58
CA ASN A 272 -20.51 -4.86 16.70
C ASN A 272 -21.64 -5.88 16.46
N ASP A 273 -22.88 -5.49 16.73
CA ASP A 273 -24.08 -6.29 16.52
C ASP A 273 -24.72 -6.03 15.13
N ASP A 274 -24.09 -5.23 14.25
CA ASP A 274 -24.60 -4.79 12.93
C ASP A 274 -25.97 -4.06 12.98
N ARG A 275 -26.33 -3.49 14.12
CA ARG A 275 -27.61 -2.79 14.39
C ARG A 275 -27.56 -1.31 14.00
N TRP A 276 -27.41 -1.06 12.71
CA TRP A 276 -27.28 0.31 12.17
C TRP A 276 -28.51 1.19 12.39
N ASP A 277 -29.71 0.62 12.42
CA ASP A 277 -30.95 1.36 12.70
C ASP A 277 -30.97 1.97 14.11
N ASP A 278 -30.31 1.34 15.07
CA ASP A 278 -30.14 1.84 16.45
C ASP A 278 -28.91 2.76 16.56
N ALA A 279 -27.85 2.47 15.80
CA ALA A 279 -26.62 3.25 15.80
C ALA A 279 -26.81 4.68 15.24
N ILE A 280 -27.61 4.85 14.18
CA ILE A 280 -27.81 6.14 13.50
C ILE A 280 -28.46 7.19 14.43
N PRO A 281 -29.56 6.91 15.16
CA PRO A 281 -30.12 7.84 16.14
C PRO A 281 -29.12 8.24 17.24
N LEU A 282 -28.32 7.29 17.74
CA LEU A 282 -27.27 7.56 18.73
C LEU A 282 -26.19 8.48 18.15
N LEU A 283 -25.79 8.26 16.89
CA LEU A 283 -24.83 9.08 16.19
C LEU A 283 -25.30 10.54 16.05
N ILE A 284 -26.60 10.78 15.81
CA ILE A 284 -27.15 12.14 15.76
C ILE A 284 -26.92 12.86 17.10
N GLN A 285 -27.25 12.20 18.21
CA GLN A 285 -27.08 12.75 19.55
C GLN A 285 -25.60 13.03 19.83
N LEU A 286 -24.76 12.02 19.64
CA LEU A 286 -23.31 12.10 19.84
C LEU A 286 -22.67 13.19 18.98
N ARG A 287 -23.10 13.39 17.72
CA ARG A 287 -22.60 14.46 16.86
C ARG A 287 -22.78 15.84 17.51
N PHE A 288 -23.99 16.15 18.00
CA PHE A 288 -24.26 17.44 18.63
C PHE A 288 -23.44 17.64 19.91
N SER A 289 -23.37 16.59 20.73
CA SER A 289 -22.61 16.59 21.99
C SER A 289 -21.12 16.77 21.76
N LEU A 290 -20.54 16.00 20.84
CA LEU A 290 -19.12 16.08 20.49
C LEU A 290 -18.78 17.41 19.83
N ARG A 291 -19.62 17.92 18.93
CA ARG A 291 -19.40 19.22 18.27
C ARG A 291 -19.40 20.39 19.25
N ARG A 292 -20.20 20.33 20.32
CA ARG A 292 -20.20 21.33 21.39
C ARG A 292 -18.86 21.34 22.15
N ILE A 293 -18.19 20.21 22.25
CA ILE A 293 -16.92 20.04 22.95
C ILE A 293 -15.75 20.41 22.04
N ASP A 294 -15.65 19.72 20.90
CA ASP A 294 -14.70 19.97 19.84
C ASP A 294 -15.25 19.39 18.52
N PRO A 295 -15.51 20.22 17.49
CA PRO A 295 -15.95 19.77 16.17
C PRO A 295 -15.10 18.62 15.58
N ARG A 296 -13.79 18.59 15.87
CA ARG A 296 -12.87 17.56 15.38
C ARG A 296 -13.21 16.17 15.92
N LEU A 297 -13.84 16.07 17.09
CA LEU A 297 -14.27 14.78 17.65
C LEU A 297 -15.43 14.18 16.86
N ALA A 298 -16.37 15.01 16.40
CA ALA A 298 -17.47 14.56 15.55
C ALA A 298 -16.96 14.11 14.16
N GLU A 299 -16.01 14.85 13.59
CA GLU A 299 -15.32 14.45 12.35
C GLU A 299 -14.54 13.14 12.53
N ARG A 300 -13.82 13.00 13.65
CA ARG A 300 -13.06 11.77 13.95
C ARG A 300 -13.99 10.57 14.11
N LEU A 301 -15.11 10.73 14.82
CA LEU A 301 -16.11 9.68 14.94
C LEU A 301 -16.61 9.26 13.56
N THR A 302 -16.99 10.22 12.72
CA THR A 302 -17.39 9.96 11.33
C THR A 302 -16.34 9.15 10.58
N ARG A 303 -15.06 9.57 10.63
CA ARG A 303 -13.96 8.88 9.95
C ARG A 303 -13.81 7.42 10.37
N ILE A 304 -13.98 7.14 11.66
CA ILE A 304 -13.91 5.77 12.21
C ILE A 304 -15.06 4.92 11.67
N LEU A 305 -16.25 5.51 11.51
CA LEU A 305 -17.47 4.80 11.09
C LEU A 305 -17.55 4.57 9.57
N LEU A 306 -16.74 5.25 8.76
CA LEU A 306 -16.81 5.12 7.29
C LEU A 306 -16.57 3.68 6.81
N TRP A 307 -15.55 2.99 7.32
CA TRP A 307 -15.23 1.64 6.86
C TRP A 307 -16.30 0.61 7.26
N PRO A 308 -16.73 0.52 8.54
CA PRO A 308 -17.84 -0.34 8.91
C PRO A 308 -19.11 -0.06 8.10
N LEU A 309 -19.38 1.20 7.78
CA LEU A 309 -20.53 1.58 6.95
C LEU A 309 -20.40 1.04 5.52
N ILE A 310 -19.22 1.19 4.90
CA ILE A 310 -18.95 0.68 3.54
C ILE A 310 -19.06 -0.84 3.51
N ASP A 311 -18.47 -1.52 4.50
CA ASP A 311 -18.53 -2.99 4.61
C ASP A 311 -19.98 -3.49 4.77
N GLN A 312 -20.78 -2.80 5.58
CA GLN A 312 -22.21 -3.13 5.73
C GLN A 312 -22.99 -2.85 4.44
N ALA A 313 -22.73 -1.71 3.79
CA ALA A 313 -23.39 -1.35 2.54
C ALA A 313 -23.10 -2.41 1.45
N ALA A 314 -21.87 -2.92 1.37
CA ALA A 314 -21.48 -3.97 0.43
C ALA A 314 -22.18 -5.32 0.67
N GLN A 315 -22.62 -5.59 1.90
CA GLN A 315 -23.29 -6.85 2.30
C GLN A 315 -24.83 -6.78 2.21
N THR A 316 -25.40 -5.61 1.90
CA THR A 316 -26.86 -5.41 1.88
C THR A 316 -27.35 -5.08 0.48
N SER A 317 -28.64 -5.33 0.20
CA SER A 317 -29.21 -5.01 -1.12
C SER A 317 -29.01 -3.53 -1.50
N SER A 318 -28.89 -3.23 -2.80
CA SER A 318 -28.72 -1.86 -3.32
C SER A 318 -29.66 -0.82 -2.68
N ARG A 319 -30.95 -1.17 -2.53
CA ARG A 319 -31.95 -0.31 -1.88
C ARG A 319 -31.65 -0.07 -0.39
N ALA A 320 -31.28 -1.13 0.34
CA ALA A 320 -30.94 -1.04 1.75
C ALA A 320 -29.64 -0.25 1.97
N ALA A 321 -28.62 -0.47 1.13
CA ALA A 321 -27.38 0.30 1.13
C ALA A 321 -27.65 1.79 0.92
N ARG A 322 -28.44 2.17 -0.09
CA ARG A 322 -28.84 3.57 -0.32
C ARG A 322 -29.59 4.19 0.87
N GLN A 323 -30.48 3.43 1.51
CA GLN A 323 -31.22 3.89 2.70
C GLN A 323 -30.30 4.08 3.91
N LEU A 324 -29.40 3.13 4.16
CA LEU A 324 -28.41 3.17 5.23
C LEU A 324 -27.51 4.40 5.09
N VAL A 325 -26.93 4.59 3.90
CA VAL A 325 -26.05 5.72 3.58
C VAL A 325 -26.79 7.04 3.63
N GLY A 326 -28.01 7.09 3.09
CA GLY A 326 -28.85 8.29 3.15
C GLY A 326 -29.21 8.70 4.58
N SER A 327 -29.34 7.74 5.49
CA SER A 327 -29.59 7.98 6.91
C SER A 327 -28.31 8.39 7.64
N PHE A 328 -27.18 7.72 7.36
CA PHE A 328 -25.87 8.06 7.90
C PHE A 328 -25.43 9.48 7.53
N VAL A 329 -25.54 9.87 6.25
CA VAL A 329 -25.16 11.22 5.76
C VAL A 329 -25.93 12.35 6.47
N LYS A 330 -27.18 12.09 6.90
CA LYS A 330 -27.96 13.05 7.70
C LYS A 330 -27.50 13.10 9.17
N ALA A 331 -27.01 11.98 9.69
CA ALA A 331 -26.64 11.81 11.08
C ALA A 331 -25.20 12.20 11.42
N ALA A 332 -24.25 11.91 10.53
CA ALA A 332 -22.82 12.13 10.73
C ALA A 332 -22.40 13.59 10.46
N GLU A 333 -21.18 13.96 10.85
CA GLU A 333 -20.58 15.25 10.51
C GLU A 333 -19.79 15.09 9.20
N PRO A 334 -20.03 15.91 8.16
CA PRO A 334 -19.30 15.80 6.91
C PRO A 334 -17.80 15.96 7.12
N LEU A 335 -17.01 15.11 6.48
CA LEU A 335 -15.56 15.24 6.54
C LEU A 335 -15.12 16.43 5.69
N PRO A 336 -14.11 17.20 6.12
CA PRO A 336 -13.66 18.36 5.36
C PRO A 336 -13.10 18.00 3.96
N ILE A 337 -12.62 16.77 3.77
CA ILE A 337 -12.16 16.25 2.47
C ILE A 337 -13.31 15.79 1.55
N ASP A 338 -14.52 15.58 2.08
CA ASP A 338 -15.70 15.12 1.34
C ASP A 338 -16.96 15.83 1.86
N PRO A 339 -17.05 17.16 1.68
CA PRO A 339 -18.04 18.00 2.35
C PRO A 339 -19.49 17.70 1.93
N ARG A 340 -19.68 17.08 0.76
CA ARG A 340 -20.98 16.72 0.20
C ARG A 340 -21.22 15.21 0.17
N TRP A 341 -20.31 14.41 0.73
CA TRP A 341 -20.38 12.95 0.73
C TRP A 341 -20.34 12.32 -0.67
N ASN A 342 -19.82 13.04 -1.66
CA ASN A 342 -19.76 12.56 -3.03
C ASN A 342 -18.77 11.40 -3.14
N ARG A 343 -17.61 11.47 -2.48
CA ARG A 343 -16.65 10.36 -2.48
C ARG A 343 -17.20 9.13 -1.78
N LEU A 344 -17.82 9.28 -0.61
CA LEU A 344 -18.44 8.16 0.11
C LEU A 344 -19.52 7.48 -0.75
N ARG A 345 -20.38 8.27 -1.39
CA ARG A 345 -21.46 7.75 -2.24
C ARG A 345 -20.93 7.04 -3.47
N ALA A 346 -19.86 7.55 -4.08
CA ALA A 346 -19.20 6.90 -5.21
C ALA A 346 -18.69 5.51 -4.80
N ILE A 347 -17.90 5.42 -3.73
CA ILE A 347 -17.35 4.13 -3.23
C ILE A 347 -18.44 3.10 -2.95
N ILE A 348 -19.58 3.50 -2.38
CA ILE A 348 -20.68 2.58 -2.13
C ILE A 348 -21.38 2.16 -3.43
N ALA A 349 -21.50 3.07 -4.39
CA ALA A 349 -22.06 2.79 -5.71
C ALA A 349 -21.12 1.93 -6.59
N GLU A 350 -19.87 1.70 -6.20
CA GLU A 350 -18.95 0.73 -6.82
C GLU A 350 -19.05 -0.66 -6.19
N GLY A 351 -19.74 -0.77 -5.05
CA GLY A 351 -19.90 -2.05 -4.37
C GLY A 351 -20.65 -3.09 -5.23
N PRO A 352 -20.73 -4.34 -4.76
CA PRO A 352 -21.32 -5.47 -5.51
C PRO A 352 -22.79 -5.30 -5.96
N HIS A 353 -23.48 -4.28 -5.44
CA HIS A 353 -24.89 -3.98 -5.70
C HIS A 353 -25.08 -2.55 -6.23
N GLY A 354 -23.97 -1.90 -6.57
CA GLY A 354 -23.93 -0.55 -7.08
C GLY A 354 -24.35 -0.46 -8.54
N ASP A 355 -24.61 0.77 -8.97
CA ASP A 355 -24.87 1.11 -10.37
C ASP A 355 -23.70 1.95 -10.85
N TYR A 356 -23.05 1.49 -11.91
CA TYR A 356 -21.87 2.12 -12.47
C TYR A 356 -22.12 3.59 -12.84
N GLU A 357 -23.28 3.89 -13.44
CA GLU A 357 -23.65 5.27 -13.81
C GLU A 357 -23.81 6.17 -12.58
N GLU A 358 -24.33 5.59 -11.48
CA GLU A 358 -24.49 6.29 -10.21
C GLU A 358 -23.12 6.58 -9.56
N SER A 359 -22.20 5.61 -9.58
CA SER A 359 -20.82 5.80 -9.12
C SER A 359 -20.11 6.90 -9.90
N GLU A 360 -20.14 6.80 -11.24
CA GLU A 360 -19.52 7.77 -12.13
C GLU A 360 -19.99 9.20 -11.77
N LYS A 361 -21.31 9.40 -11.70
CA LYS A 361 -21.91 10.69 -11.34
C LYS A 361 -21.36 11.26 -10.03
N PHE A 362 -21.19 10.43 -9.00
CA PHE A 362 -20.68 10.88 -7.71
C PHE A 362 -19.18 11.18 -7.74
N TRP A 363 -18.38 10.43 -8.51
CA TRP A 363 -16.97 10.77 -8.72
C TRP A 363 -16.79 12.10 -9.45
N TYR A 364 -17.59 12.37 -10.47
CA TYR A 364 -17.59 13.69 -11.13
C TYR A 364 -17.96 14.82 -10.17
N ALA A 365 -18.98 14.62 -9.34
CA ALA A 365 -19.34 15.59 -8.33
C ALA A 365 -18.20 15.81 -7.31
N TYR A 366 -17.47 14.75 -6.95
CA TYR A 366 -16.31 14.84 -6.07
C TYR A 366 -15.13 15.56 -6.72
N LEU A 367 -14.90 15.37 -8.02
CA LEU A 367 -13.90 16.14 -8.79
C LEU A 367 -14.20 17.65 -8.75
N GLU A 368 -15.47 18.05 -8.82
CA GLU A 368 -15.86 19.46 -8.64
C GLU A 368 -15.64 19.96 -7.20
N ASP A 369 -15.92 19.12 -6.20
CA ASP A 369 -15.64 19.46 -4.81
C ASP A 369 -14.14 19.71 -4.60
N LEU A 370 -13.27 18.83 -5.12
CA LEU A 370 -11.81 18.94 -5.05
C LEU A 370 -11.26 20.27 -5.61
N LYS A 371 -11.94 20.91 -6.56
CA LYS A 371 -11.54 22.24 -7.07
C LYS A 371 -11.75 23.36 -6.06
N THR A 372 -12.72 23.19 -5.15
CA THR A 372 -13.20 24.25 -4.25
C THR A 372 -12.81 24.04 -2.78
N LEU A 373 -12.24 22.89 -2.41
CA LEU A 373 -11.79 22.59 -1.04
C LEU A 373 -10.76 23.64 -0.54
N PRO A 374 -11.13 24.57 0.37
CA PRO A 374 -10.31 25.76 0.61
C PRO A 374 -9.23 25.63 1.69
N THR A 375 -9.13 24.51 2.42
CA THR A 375 -8.41 24.53 3.72
C THR A 375 -7.55 23.32 4.10
N LEU A 376 -7.68 22.14 3.49
CA LEU A 376 -6.92 20.95 3.93
C LEU A 376 -5.81 20.48 3.02
N LEU A 377 -5.96 20.71 1.71
CA LEU A 377 -5.02 20.23 0.71
C LEU A 377 -4.40 21.44 0.02
N SER A 378 -3.08 21.42 -0.12
CA SER A 378 -2.36 22.34 -0.98
C SER A 378 -2.88 22.25 -2.43
N PRO A 379 -2.68 23.28 -3.27
CA PRO A 379 -3.06 23.21 -4.69
C PRO A 379 -2.52 21.97 -5.41
N GLU A 380 -1.28 21.58 -5.12
CA GLU A 380 -0.63 20.39 -5.69
C GLU A 380 -1.27 19.09 -5.19
N GLU A 381 -1.59 18.97 -3.89
CA GLU A 381 -2.29 17.80 -3.36
C GLU A 381 -3.72 17.68 -3.92
N ARG A 382 -4.41 18.79 -4.18
CA ARG A 382 -5.73 18.78 -4.84
C ARG A 382 -5.63 18.30 -6.28
N GLN A 383 -4.62 18.76 -7.02
CA GLN A 383 -4.33 18.28 -8.38
C GLN A 383 -4.03 16.78 -8.40
N ARG A 384 -3.17 16.32 -7.48
CA ARG A 384 -2.87 14.89 -7.31
C ARG A 384 -4.11 14.07 -6.96
N ALA A 385 -4.96 14.57 -6.06
CA ALA A 385 -6.21 13.91 -5.69
C ALA A 385 -7.18 13.80 -6.89
N GLN A 386 -7.28 14.86 -7.71
CA GLN A 386 -8.06 14.80 -8.96
C GLN A 386 -7.49 13.77 -9.92
N ALA A 387 -6.16 13.74 -10.10
CA ALA A 387 -5.50 12.76 -10.96
C ALA A 387 -5.77 11.31 -10.51
N LEU A 388 -5.77 11.05 -9.20
CA LEU A 388 -6.11 9.75 -8.63
C LEU A 388 -7.56 9.34 -8.92
N VAL A 389 -8.52 10.25 -8.76
CA VAL A 389 -9.94 9.97 -9.06
C VAL A 389 -10.14 9.71 -10.55
N TRP A 390 -9.49 10.48 -11.43
CA TRP A 390 -9.54 10.24 -12.87
C TRP A 390 -8.93 8.90 -13.28
N ALA A 391 -7.79 8.52 -12.67
CA ALA A 391 -7.17 7.23 -12.94
C ALA A 391 -8.01 6.06 -12.41
N HIS A 392 -8.71 6.25 -11.29
CA HIS A 392 -9.68 5.30 -10.77
C HIS A 392 -10.84 5.09 -11.76
N LEU A 393 -11.49 6.17 -12.21
CA LEU A 393 -12.53 6.09 -13.25
C LEU A 393 -12.03 5.40 -14.53
N ALA A 394 -10.80 5.69 -14.95
CA ALA A 394 -10.20 5.03 -16.10
C ALA A 394 -10.05 3.53 -15.92
N HIS A 395 -9.66 3.08 -14.72
CA HIS A 395 -9.52 1.66 -14.40
C HIS A 395 -10.86 0.94 -14.53
N GLU A 396 -11.93 1.50 -13.95
CA GLU A 396 -13.27 0.92 -14.06
C GLU A 396 -13.73 0.79 -15.53
N TYR A 397 -13.52 1.84 -16.34
CA TYR A 397 -13.82 1.74 -17.77
C TYR A 397 -12.94 0.74 -18.52
N ALA A 398 -11.69 0.55 -18.08
CA ALA A 398 -10.80 -0.41 -18.70
C ALA A 398 -11.25 -1.85 -18.42
N GLU A 399 -11.77 -2.13 -17.22
CA GLU A 399 -12.38 -3.42 -16.89
C GLU A 399 -13.64 -3.67 -17.73
N ALA A 400 -14.52 -2.67 -17.85
CA ALA A 400 -15.69 -2.74 -18.73
C ALA A 400 -15.35 -2.87 -20.23
N ALA A 401 -14.12 -2.54 -20.62
CA ALA A 401 -13.62 -2.66 -22.00
C ALA A 401 -12.98 -4.02 -22.32
N ASP A 402 -12.79 -4.91 -21.33
CA ASP A 402 -12.24 -6.25 -21.55
C ASP A 402 -13.35 -7.20 -22.06
N PRO A 403 -13.26 -7.73 -23.29
CA PRO A 403 -14.26 -8.65 -23.82
C PRO A 403 -14.34 -9.99 -23.06
N ASN A 404 -13.34 -10.29 -22.22
CA ASN A 404 -13.31 -11.50 -21.39
C ASN A 404 -13.78 -11.25 -19.96
N PHE A 405 -14.27 -10.05 -19.64
CA PHE A 405 -14.86 -9.78 -18.34
C PHE A 405 -16.07 -10.71 -18.17
N ASP A 406 -15.99 -11.56 -17.14
CA ASP A 406 -16.80 -12.78 -16.98
C ASP A 406 -18.13 -12.41 -16.33
N ASP A 407 -19.00 -11.73 -17.09
CA ASP A 407 -20.36 -11.45 -16.66
C ASP A 407 -21.18 -12.73 -16.75
N LEU A 408 -21.10 -13.51 -15.67
CA LEU A 408 -21.87 -14.74 -15.47
C LEU A 408 -23.39 -14.53 -15.53
N PHE A 409 -23.90 -13.29 -15.65
CA PHE A 409 -25.31 -12.97 -15.47
C PHE A 409 -25.92 -11.90 -16.41
N ASP A 410 -25.18 -11.32 -17.37
CA ASP A 410 -25.72 -10.34 -18.33
C ASP A 410 -25.40 -10.69 -19.80
N ASP A 411 -26.17 -10.12 -20.74
CA ASP A 411 -25.87 -10.21 -22.18
C ASP A 411 -24.47 -9.63 -22.45
N PRO A 412 -23.66 -10.26 -23.31
CA PRO A 412 -22.30 -9.78 -23.59
C PRO A 412 -22.34 -8.32 -24.09
N PRO A 413 -21.39 -7.47 -23.66
CA PRO A 413 -21.38 -6.06 -24.04
C PRO A 413 -21.34 -5.93 -25.56
N THR A 414 -22.09 -4.97 -26.10
CA THR A 414 -22.09 -4.74 -27.55
C THR A 414 -20.73 -4.18 -27.97
N SER A 415 -20.40 -4.31 -29.26
CA SER A 415 -19.19 -3.67 -29.81
C SER A 415 -19.18 -2.15 -29.57
N GLU A 416 -20.36 -1.51 -29.55
CA GLU A 416 -20.49 -0.08 -29.27
C GLU A 416 -20.17 0.25 -27.81
N ASP A 417 -20.60 -0.60 -26.86
CA ASP A 417 -20.30 -0.45 -25.43
C ASP A 417 -18.79 -0.59 -25.17
N LEU A 418 -18.15 -1.60 -25.77
CA LEU A 418 -16.71 -1.81 -25.66
C LEU A 418 -15.92 -0.63 -26.24
N GLU A 419 -16.30 -0.10 -27.40
CA GLU A 419 -15.65 1.08 -27.99
C GLU A 419 -15.86 2.34 -27.13
N TYR A 420 -17.06 2.51 -26.57
CA TYR A 420 -17.35 3.59 -25.64
C TYR A 420 -16.46 3.50 -24.40
N ALA A 421 -16.42 2.34 -23.74
CA ALA A 421 -15.58 2.10 -22.55
C ALA A 421 -14.10 2.37 -22.87
N LYS A 422 -13.58 1.86 -23.99
CA LYS A 422 -12.21 2.13 -24.43
C LYS A 422 -11.91 3.61 -24.58
N LYS A 423 -12.82 4.35 -25.22
CA LYS A 423 -12.67 5.79 -25.41
C LYS A 423 -12.66 6.51 -24.06
N ARG A 424 -13.56 6.15 -23.14
CA ARG A 424 -13.70 6.76 -21.81
C ARG A 424 -12.49 6.50 -20.92
N THR A 425 -11.92 5.29 -20.93
CA THR A 425 -10.65 5.01 -20.25
C THR A 425 -9.56 5.99 -20.66
N ILE A 426 -9.35 6.19 -21.97
CA ILE A 426 -8.32 7.10 -22.48
C ILE A 426 -8.62 8.55 -22.09
N GLU A 427 -9.87 9.00 -22.23
CA GLU A 427 -10.27 10.35 -21.80
C GLU A 427 -9.98 10.58 -20.31
N CYS A 428 -10.27 9.60 -19.45
CA CYS A 428 -10.02 9.69 -18.02
C CYS A 428 -8.52 9.67 -17.69
N LEU A 429 -7.71 8.84 -18.36
CA LEU A 429 -6.25 8.84 -18.17
C LEU A 429 -5.61 10.16 -18.63
N GLU A 430 -6.06 10.71 -19.75
CA GLU A 430 -5.59 12.02 -20.21
C GLU A 430 -6.03 13.14 -19.26
N ALA A 431 -7.26 13.10 -18.74
CA ALA A 431 -7.71 14.04 -17.71
C ALA A 431 -6.91 13.91 -16.41
N SER A 432 -6.51 12.69 -16.03
CA SER A 432 -5.62 12.42 -14.89
C SER A 432 -4.26 13.11 -15.08
N LEU A 433 -3.64 12.90 -16.24
CA LEU A 433 -2.34 13.50 -16.59
C LEU A 433 -2.41 15.02 -16.82
N GLN A 434 -3.56 15.54 -17.23
CA GLN A 434 -3.80 16.97 -17.33
C GLN A 434 -3.94 17.60 -15.94
N ALA A 435 -4.63 16.93 -15.01
CA ALA A 435 -4.75 17.38 -13.62
C ALA A 435 -3.39 17.41 -12.93
N ASP A 436 -2.55 16.40 -13.19
CA ASP A 436 -1.19 16.31 -12.67
C ASP A 436 -0.22 15.66 -13.67
N PRO A 437 0.56 16.46 -14.41
CA PRO A 437 1.56 15.96 -15.38
C PRO A 437 2.70 15.17 -14.75
N THR A 438 2.82 15.17 -13.41
CA THR A 438 3.82 14.39 -12.67
C THR A 438 3.21 13.11 -12.09
N PHE A 439 2.04 12.67 -12.55
CA PHE A 439 1.40 11.45 -12.10
C PHE A 439 1.90 10.22 -12.87
N LEU A 440 2.98 9.63 -12.37
CA LEU A 440 3.65 8.48 -12.97
C LEU A 440 2.71 7.29 -13.20
N THR A 441 1.87 6.96 -12.23
CA THR A 441 0.91 5.84 -12.35
C THR A 441 -0.06 6.05 -13.51
N GLY A 442 -0.48 7.29 -13.79
CA GLY A 442 -1.35 7.61 -14.92
C GLY A 442 -0.69 7.33 -16.27
N TYR A 443 0.61 7.63 -16.43
CA TYR A 443 1.33 7.30 -17.65
C TYR A 443 1.50 5.78 -17.82
N ASN A 444 1.86 5.07 -16.74
CA ASN A 444 2.02 3.62 -16.79
C ASN A 444 0.70 2.93 -17.17
N ALA A 445 -0.41 3.37 -16.57
CA ALA A 445 -1.74 2.88 -16.94
C ALA A 445 -2.05 3.15 -18.42
N LEU A 446 -1.75 4.34 -18.93
CA LEU A 446 -1.97 4.69 -20.34
C LEU A 446 -1.14 3.84 -21.32
N ILE A 447 0.13 3.60 -21.01
CA ILE A 447 1.00 2.71 -21.82
C ILE A 447 0.42 1.30 -21.83
N HIS A 448 0.11 0.74 -20.65
CA HIS A 448 -0.44 -0.61 -20.52
C HIS A 448 -1.79 -0.76 -21.23
N THR A 449 -2.69 0.22 -21.10
CA THR A 449 -3.98 0.22 -21.80
C THR A 449 -3.79 0.20 -23.32
N TYR A 450 -2.86 1.00 -23.86
CA TYR A 450 -2.59 0.96 -25.29
C TYR A 450 -1.94 -0.34 -25.75
N GLU A 451 -1.06 -0.95 -24.96
CA GLU A 451 -0.50 -2.28 -25.26
C GLU A 451 -1.57 -3.35 -25.30
N HIS A 452 -2.38 -3.43 -24.24
CA HIS A 452 -3.44 -4.41 -24.10
C HIS A 452 -4.45 -4.38 -25.26
N TRP A 453 -4.68 -3.20 -25.85
CA TRP A 453 -5.54 -3.03 -27.02
C TRP A 453 -4.81 -3.05 -28.36
N ASN A 454 -3.57 -3.54 -28.39
CA ASN A 454 -2.73 -3.65 -29.58
C ASN A 454 -2.48 -2.29 -30.29
N GLN A 455 -2.56 -1.17 -29.58
CA GLN A 455 -2.32 0.18 -30.09
C GLN A 455 -0.85 0.59 -29.89
N ALA A 456 0.04 -0.21 -30.48
CA ALA A 456 1.47 -0.18 -30.29
C ALA A 456 2.07 1.24 -30.43
N ASP A 457 1.72 1.99 -31.49
CA ASP A 457 2.28 3.32 -31.75
C ASP A 457 1.84 4.37 -30.73
N ARG A 458 0.63 4.22 -30.17
CA ARG A 458 0.12 5.10 -29.11
C ARG A 458 0.77 4.80 -27.77
N ALA A 459 1.03 3.53 -27.46
CA ALA A 459 1.83 3.15 -26.28
C ALA A 459 3.23 3.78 -26.34
N GLU A 460 3.89 3.73 -27.50
CA GLU A 460 5.19 4.38 -27.72
C GLU A 460 5.12 5.91 -27.56
N ALA A 461 4.08 6.55 -28.10
CA ALA A 461 3.87 7.98 -27.91
C ALA A 461 3.66 8.35 -26.43
N ALA A 462 2.88 7.56 -25.69
CA ALA A 462 2.66 7.74 -24.25
C ALA A 462 3.96 7.52 -23.45
N ALA A 463 4.75 6.50 -23.78
CA ALA A 463 6.07 6.24 -23.18
C ALA A 463 7.06 7.39 -23.41
N ASN A 464 7.07 7.97 -24.61
CA ASN A 464 7.90 9.13 -24.91
C ASN A 464 7.43 10.40 -24.15
N ARG A 465 6.11 10.58 -23.97
CA ARG A 465 5.56 11.63 -23.09
C ARG A 465 5.98 11.41 -21.64
N LEU A 466 5.93 10.18 -21.14
CA LEU A 466 6.44 9.82 -19.82
C LEU A 466 7.92 10.20 -19.71
N LEU A 467 8.78 9.78 -20.65
CA LEU A 467 10.21 10.12 -20.62
C LEU A 467 10.51 11.61 -20.79
N THR A 468 9.56 12.39 -21.29
CA THR A 468 9.66 13.86 -21.31
C THR A 468 9.45 14.43 -19.91
N ALA A 469 8.45 13.93 -19.17
CA ALA A 469 8.18 14.33 -17.79
C ALA A 469 9.18 13.72 -16.78
N PHE A 470 9.60 12.47 -17.02
CA PHE A 470 10.52 11.69 -16.20
C PHE A 470 11.70 11.18 -17.04
N PRO A 471 12.67 12.05 -17.35
CA PRO A 471 13.85 11.71 -18.16
C PRO A 471 14.56 10.41 -17.76
N ASN A 472 14.58 10.09 -16.47
CA ASN A 472 15.37 8.99 -15.95
C ASN A 472 14.49 7.79 -15.53
N HIS A 473 13.27 7.66 -16.07
CA HIS A 473 12.40 6.53 -15.76
C HIS A 473 12.90 5.24 -16.42
N PHE A 474 13.65 4.45 -15.65
CA PHE A 474 14.38 3.29 -16.13
C PHE A 474 13.49 2.21 -16.76
N GLU A 475 12.34 1.91 -16.18
CA GLU A 475 11.43 0.86 -16.66
C GLU A 475 10.88 1.21 -18.06
N THR A 476 10.51 2.46 -18.30
CA THR A 476 10.04 2.92 -19.62
C THR A 476 11.15 2.92 -20.65
N LEU A 477 12.40 3.22 -20.26
CA LEU A 477 13.56 3.06 -21.15
C LEU A 477 13.71 1.60 -21.57
N LEU A 478 13.70 0.65 -20.63
CA LEU A 478 13.78 -0.77 -20.94
C LEU A 478 12.63 -1.24 -21.82
N TRP A 479 11.41 -0.80 -21.53
CA TRP A 479 10.23 -1.12 -22.32
C TRP A 479 10.39 -0.66 -23.78
N LEU A 480 10.79 0.60 -24.02
CA LEU A 480 11.03 1.14 -25.37
C LEU A 480 12.20 0.43 -26.08
N ILE A 481 13.27 0.09 -25.35
CA ILE A 481 14.40 -0.68 -25.89
C ILE A 481 13.88 -2.02 -26.41
N ASN A 482 13.21 -2.81 -25.57
CA ASN A 482 12.68 -4.12 -25.95
C ASN A 482 11.72 -4.03 -27.13
N ARG A 483 10.85 -3.02 -27.14
CA ARG A 483 9.95 -2.73 -28.26
C ARG A 483 10.71 -2.48 -29.56
N HIS A 484 11.70 -1.59 -29.56
CA HIS A 484 12.48 -1.30 -30.76
C HIS A 484 13.30 -2.50 -31.24
N PHE A 485 13.78 -3.36 -30.33
CA PHE A 485 14.39 -4.64 -30.70
C PHE A 485 13.42 -5.57 -31.42
N ARG A 486 12.19 -5.72 -30.91
CA ARG A 486 11.14 -6.54 -31.55
C ARG A 486 10.77 -6.03 -32.96
N GLN A 487 10.90 -4.72 -33.19
CA GLN A 487 10.62 -4.07 -34.49
C GLN A 487 11.84 -3.97 -35.43
N ASP A 488 12.99 -4.54 -35.07
CA ASP A 488 14.26 -4.41 -35.83
C ASP A 488 14.72 -2.94 -36.00
N GLN A 489 14.33 -2.05 -35.07
CA GLN A 489 14.66 -0.61 -35.04
C GLN A 489 15.85 -0.33 -34.09
N HIS A 490 16.97 -1.00 -34.33
CA HIS A 490 18.14 -0.96 -33.44
C HIS A 490 18.80 0.43 -33.34
N ASP A 491 18.67 1.25 -34.38
CA ASP A 491 19.15 2.63 -34.42
C ASP A 491 18.46 3.53 -33.37
N LYS A 492 17.17 3.29 -33.11
CA LYS A 492 16.43 3.98 -32.05
C LYS A 492 16.70 3.40 -30.66
N ALA A 493 16.96 2.08 -30.58
CA ALA A 493 17.19 1.40 -29.31
C ALA A 493 18.51 1.82 -28.64
N ILE A 494 19.61 1.87 -29.39
CA ILE A 494 20.96 2.17 -28.87
C ILE A 494 21.02 3.44 -28.00
N PRO A 495 20.53 4.63 -28.43
CA PRO A 495 20.59 5.83 -27.59
C PRO A 495 19.76 5.68 -26.29
N LEU A 496 18.66 4.92 -26.31
CA LEU A 496 17.90 4.61 -25.09
C LEU A 496 18.68 3.68 -24.16
N ILE A 497 19.36 2.67 -24.71
CA ILE A 497 20.22 1.75 -23.95
C ILE A 497 21.36 2.53 -23.28
N GLN A 498 22.03 3.41 -24.02
CA GLN A 498 23.11 4.25 -23.49
C GLN A 498 22.62 5.12 -22.35
N ARG A 499 21.42 5.72 -22.48
CA ARG A 499 20.79 6.46 -21.39
C ARG A 499 20.47 5.58 -20.18
N ALA A 500 19.95 4.37 -20.40
CA ALA A 500 19.69 3.41 -19.33
C ALA A 500 21.00 2.95 -18.63
N ARG A 501 22.10 2.79 -19.37
CA ARG A 501 23.43 2.47 -18.83
C ARG A 501 24.00 3.58 -17.96
N VAL A 502 23.72 4.85 -18.27
CA VAL A 502 24.09 5.97 -17.39
C VAL A 502 23.38 5.84 -16.03
N LEU A 503 22.14 5.35 -16.00
CA LEU A 503 21.38 5.13 -14.76
C LEU A 503 21.86 3.87 -14.00
N LYS A 504 22.23 2.81 -14.72
CA LYS A 504 22.71 1.54 -14.15
C LYS A 504 23.99 1.05 -14.85
N PRO A 505 25.16 1.64 -14.56
CA PRO A 505 26.40 1.34 -15.29
C PRO A 505 26.96 -0.06 -15.05
N LEU A 506 26.57 -0.70 -13.94
CA LEU A 506 26.99 -2.05 -13.55
C LEU A 506 26.04 -3.15 -14.04
N ASP A 507 24.96 -2.78 -14.73
CA ASP A 507 23.99 -3.75 -15.25
C ASP A 507 24.54 -4.38 -16.53
N GLU A 508 25.02 -5.63 -16.42
CA GLU A 508 25.59 -6.38 -17.55
C GLU A 508 24.55 -6.63 -18.65
N ALA A 509 23.26 -6.74 -18.30
CA ALA A 509 22.21 -6.97 -19.29
C ALA A 509 22.07 -5.78 -20.24
N LEU A 510 22.24 -4.54 -19.75
CA LEU A 510 22.24 -3.35 -20.60
C LEU A 510 23.46 -3.29 -21.51
N ARG A 511 24.63 -3.77 -21.03
CA ARG A 511 25.84 -3.87 -21.86
C ARG A 511 25.63 -4.89 -22.97
N GLU A 512 25.05 -6.04 -22.66
CA GLU A 512 24.70 -7.07 -23.64
C GLU A 512 23.66 -6.60 -24.65
N LEU A 513 22.66 -5.82 -24.22
CA LEU A 513 21.68 -5.20 -25.11
C LEU A 513 22.34 -4.18 -26.04
N GLU A 514 23.24 -3.32 -25.56
CA GLU A 514 23.96 -2.37 -26.41
C GLU A 514 24.81 -3.09 -27.45
N TRP A 515 25.58 -4.10 -27.01
CA TRP A 515 26.35 -4.96 -27.89
C TRP A 515 25.47 -5.60 -28.96
N SER A 516 24.33 -6.17 -28.57
CA SER A 516 23.38 -6.80 -29.49
C SER A 516 22.80 -5.81 -30.48
N GLY A 517 22.52 -4.57 -30.04
CA GLY A 517 22.02 -3.48 -30.86
C GLY A 517 23.01 -3.11 -31.97
N HIS A 518 24.28 -2.93 -31.64
CA HIS A 518 25.34 -2.66 -32.62
C HIS A 518 25.52 -3.81 -33.62
N VAL A 519 25.54 -5.07 -33.15
CA VAL A 519 25.64 -6.24 -34.05
C VAL A 519 24.47 -6.30 -35.03
N ALA A 520 23.25 -6.03 -34.56
CA ALA A 520 22.07 -6.04 -35.39
C ALA A 520 22.01 -4.85 -36.36
N LEU A 521 22.51 -3.67 -35.96
CA LEU A 521 22.65 -2.52 -36.85
C LEU A 521 23.71 -2.78 -37.94
N GLY A 522 24.81 -3.47 -37.61
CA GLY A 522 25.78 -3.97 -38.57
C GLY A 522 25.15 -4.85 -39.66
N ARG A 523 24.24 -5.76 -39.28
CA ARG A 523 23.43 -6.54 -40.23
C ARG A 523 22.57 -5.67 -41.13
N HIS A 524 21.87 -4.68 -40.56
CA HIS A 524 21.03 -3.76 -41.33
C HIS A 524 21.82 -2.97 -42.37
N HIS A 525 23.01 -2.50 -42.00
CA HIS A 525 23.95 -1.87 -42.92
C HIS A 525 24.40 -2.81 -44.04
N ALA A 526 24.68 -4.08 -43.72
CA ALA A 526 25.01 -5.10 -44.72
C ALA A 526 23.88 -5.31 -45.74
N LEU A 527 22.62 -5.38 -45.29
CA LEU A 527 21.45 -5.51 -46.16
C LEU A 527 21.30 -4.31 -47.11
N LYS A 528 21.71 -3.11 -46.65
CA LYS A 528 21.75 -1.86 -47.43
C LYS A 528 23.05 -1.66 -48.23
N LYS A 529 23.97 -2.64 -48.23
CA LYS A 529 25.30 -2.57 -48.87
C LYS A 529 26.18 -1.41 -48.37
N ARG A 530 26.00 -1.01 -47.11
CA ARG A 530 26.77 0.03 -46.41
C ARG A 530 27.87 -0.61 -45.56
N TRP A 531 28.92 -1.08 -46.23
CA TRP A 531 29.89 -2.00 -45.62
C TRP A 531 30.76 -1.33 -44.54
N ASP A 532 31.14 -0.08 -44.74
CA ASP A 532 32.04 0.61 -43.82
C ASP A 532 31.32 1.00 -42.54
N GLU A 533 30.08 1.47 -42.64
CA GLU A 533 29.21 1.69 -41.49
C GLU A 533 28.95 0.38 -40.75
N GLY A 534 28.68 -0.72 -41.47
CA GLY A 534 28.48 -2.02 -40.84
C GLY A 534 29.71 -2.51 -40.06
N ARG A 535 30.92 -2.31 -40.59
CA ARG A 535 32.18 -2.63 -39.89
C ARG A 535 32.42 -1.72 -38.68
N ALA A 536 32.03 -0.44 -38.79
CA ALA A 536 32.10 0.49 -37.67
C ALA A 536 31.18 0.02 -36.52
N GLU A 537 29.97 -0.45 -36.82
CA GLU A 537 29.07 -1.01 -35.82
C GLU A 537 29.64 -2.27 -35.12
N PHE A 538 30.28 -3.18 -35.86
CA PHE A 538 30.98 -4.31 -35.24
C PHE A 538 32.15 -3.86 -34.34
N THR A 539 32.83 -2.78 -34.72
CA THR A 539 33.92 -2.20 -33.89
C THR A 539 33.35 -1.57 -32.61
N LEU A 540 32.20 -0.90 -32.71
CA LEU A 540 31.48 -0.37 -31.54
C LEU A 540 31.00 -1.50 -30.62
N ALA A 541 30.46 -2.59 -31.17
CA ALA A 541 30.09 -3.77 -30.40
C ALA A 541 31.31 -4.33 -29.63
N GLU A 542 32.48 -4.45 -30.28
CA GLU A 542 33.72 -4.87 -29.60
C GLU A 542 34.15 -3.90 -28.49
N ALA A 543 33.99 -2.60 -28.70
CA ALA A 543 34.34 -1.57 -27.72
C ALA A 543 33.43 -1.59 -26.48
N VAL A 544 32.16 -2.02 -26.61
CA VAL A 544 31.25 -2.22 -25.48
C VAL A 544 31.77 -3.28 -24.50
N GLY A 545 32.56 -4.26 -24.99
CA GLY A 545 33.32 -5.18 -24.14
C GLY A 545 32.51 -6.34 -23.54
N SER A 546 31.54 -6.89 -24.30
CA SER A 546 30.73 -8.04 -23.88
C SER A 546 31.49 -9.37 -24.01
N GLU A 547 31.27 -10.35 -23.13
CA GLU A 547 31.82 -11.71 -23.26
C GLU A 547 31.42 -12.37 -24.59
N GLN A 548 30.23 -12.03 -25.07
CA GLN A 548 29.65 -12.45 -26.35
C GLN A 548 30.51 -12.04 -27.55
N SER A 549 31.36 -11.01 -27.43
CA SER A 549 32.32 -10.61 -28.47
C SER A 549 33.39 -11.67 -28.74
N LYS A 550 33.58 -12.61 -27.80
CA LYS A 550 34.48 -13.75 -27.94
C LYS A 550 33.73 -15.05 -28.31
N SER A 551 32.43 -14.97 -28.59
CA SER A 551 31.64 -16.15 -28.95
C SER A 551 31.85 -16.56 -30.41
N TYR A 552 31.72 -17.86 -30.68
CA TYR A 552 31.75 -18.37 -32.05
C TYR A 552 30.60 -17.81 -32.91
N LEU A 553 29.45 -17.50 -32.30
CA LEU A 553 28.30 -16.91 -32.98
C LEU A 553 28.60 -15.49 -33.47
N TYR A 554 29.27 -14.68 -32.66
CA TYR A 554 29.71 -13.35 -33.09
C TYR A 554 30.67 -13.42 -34.28
N MET A 555 31.65 -14.32 -34.23
CA MET A 555 32.57 -14.56 -35.34
C MET A 555 31.83 -15.07 -36.59
N ALA A 556 30.83 -15.93 -36.44
CA ALA A 556 29.97 -16.38 -37.54
C ALA A 556 29.20 -15.22 -38.19
N ARG A 557 28.68 -14.27 -37.40
CA ARG A 557 28.02 -13.06 -37.89
C ARG A 557 28.97 -12.17 -38.69
N LYS A 558 30.20 -11.96 -38.21
CA LYS A 558 31.24 -11.22 -38.95
C LYS A 558 31.64 -11.93 -40.25
N ALA A 559 31.79 -13.25 -40.22
CA ALA A 559 32.06 -14.05 -41.41
C ALA A 559 30.95 -13.89 -42.46
N VAL A 560 29.69 -14.06 -42.06
CA VAL A 560 28.53 -13.88 -42.95
C VAL A 560 28.44 -12.46 -43.50
N PHE A 561 28.74 -11.44 -42.68
CA PHE A 561 28.83 -10.06 -43.13
C PHE A 561 29.89 -9.88 -44.24
N GLU A 562 31.12 -10.37 -44.05
CA GLU A 562 32.17 -10.22 -45.05
C GLU A 562 31.92 -11.10 -46.30
N LEU A 563 31.31 -12.28 -46.16
CA LEU A 563 30.81 -13.05 -47.32
C LEU A 563 29.79 -12.25 -48.13
N LYS A 564 28.87 -11.55 -47.46
CA LYS A 564 27.88 -10.68 -48.10
C LYS A 564 28.55 -9.49 -48.80
N ALA A 565 29.63 -8.96 -48.24
CA ALA A 565 30.44 -7.88 -48.80
C ALA A 565 31.41 -8.34 -49.91
N GLY A 566 31.48 -9.64 -50.23
CA GLY A 566 32.38 -10.19 -51.24
C GLY A 566 33.84 -10.33 -50.79
N GLN A 567 34.12 -10.23 -49.49
CA GLN A 567 35.45 -10.32 -48.89
C GLN A 567 35.69 -11.73 -48.34
N ALA A 568 35.84 -12.70 -49.24
CA ALA A 568 35.94 -14.12 -48.86
C ALA A 568 37.11 -14.41 -47.91
N ASP A 569 38.29 -13.82 -48.14
CA ASP A 569 39.48 -14.06 -47.34
C ASP A 569 39.26 -13.67 -45.86
N ARG A 570 38.67 -12.49 -45.62
CA ARG A 570 38.34 -12.02 -44.27
C ARG A 570 37.26 -12.89 -43.62
N ALA A 571 36.31 -13.39 -44.40
CA ALA A 571 35.32 -14.30 -43.88
C ALA A 571 35.93 -15.62 -43.41
N GLU A 572 36.89 -16.18 -44.15
CA GLU A 572 37.61 -17.40 -43.75
C GLU A 572 38.40 -17.19 -42.45
N GLU A 573 39.06 -16.04 -42.27
CA GLU A 573 39.74 -15.71 -41.01
C GLU A 573 38.79 -15.78 -39.80
N PHE A 574 37.57 -15.23 -39.94
CA PHE A 574 36.56 -15.29 -38.89
C PHE A 574 35.98 -16.71 -38.70
N ILE A 575 35.82 -17.49 -39.77
CA ILE A 575 35.38 -18.89 -39.68
C ILE A 575 36.43 -19.71 -38.91
N GLU A 576 37.71 -19.57 -39.24
CA GLU A 576 38.80 -20.26 -38.53
C GLU A 576 38.88 -19.83 -37.06
N ALA A 577 38.71 -18.54 -36.78
CA ALA A 577 38.66 -18.04 -35.40
C ALA A 577 37.48 -18.65 -34.63
N ALA A 578 36.30 -18.74 -35.25
CA ALA A 578 35.12 -19.35 -34.65
C ALA A 578 35.31 -20.86 -34.39
N GLN A 579 35.95 -21.57 -35.32
CA GLN A 579 36.24 -23.00 -35.18
C GLN A 579 37.13 -23.29 -33.96
N LYS A 580 38.13 -22.44 -33.69
CA LYS A 580 39.05 -22.59 -32.54
C LYS A 580 38.35 -22.49 -31.18
N LEU A 581 37.15 -21.90 -31.14
CA LEU A 581 36.35 -21.76 -29.93
C LEU A 581 35.44 -22.97 -29.66
N LEU A 582 35.35 -23.90 -30.60
CA LEU A 582 34.43 -25.03 -30.54
C LEU A 582 35.18 -26.37 -30.52
N VAL A 583 34.64 -27.33 -29.77
CA VAL A 583 35.12 -28.72 -29.81
C VAL A 583 34.83 -29.35 -31.18
N GLU A 584 33.70 -29.00 -31.78
CA GLU A 584 33.31 -29.40 -33.13
C GLU A 584 32.69 -28.22 -33.87
N PRO A 585 32.95 -28.05 -35.18
CA PRO A 585 32.47 -26.90 -35.93
C PRO A 585 30.98 -26.98 -36.30
N THR A 586 30.27 -28.05 -35.92
CA THR A 586 28.85 -28.28 -36.26
C THR A 586 27.93 -27.13 -35.84
N PRO A 587 28.03 -26.54 -34.63
CA PRO A 587 27.24 -25.36 -34.25
C PRO A 587 27.57 -24.11 -35.07
N LEU A 588 28.84 -23.93 -35.48
CA LEU A 588 29.25 -22.84 -36.36
C LEU A 588 28.58 -22.95 -37.73
N TRP A 589 28.51 -24.15 -38.30
CA TRP A 589 27.84 -24.36 -39.60
C TRP A 589 26.36 -24.02 -39.54
N LEU A 590 25.67 -24.42 -38.47
CA LEU A 590 24.29 -23.99 -38.25
C LEU A 590 24.19 -22.47 -38.12
N ALA A 591 25.07 -21.83 -37.34
CA ALA A 591 25.07 -20.37 -37.17
C ALA A 591 25.25 -19.63 -38.50
N ILE A 592 26.18 -20.08 -39.37
CA ILE A 592 26.40 -19.51 -40.70
C ILE A 592 25.18 -19.71 -41.61
N LEU A 593 24.52 -20.87 -41.55
CA LEU A 593 23.31 -21.11 -42.35
C LEU A 593 22.15 -20.20 -41.90
N ILE A 594 21.95 -20.05 -40.58
CA ILE A 594 20.92 -19.18 -40.02
C ILE A 594 21.20 -17.72 -40.38
N GLU A 595 22.38 -17.21 -40.03
CA GLU A 595 22.72 -15.81 -40.30
C GLU A 595 22.84 -15.56 -41.81
N GLY A 596 23.36 -16.51 -42.58
CA GLY A 596 23.42 -16.42 -44.03
C GLY A 596 22.04 -16.27 -44.67
N ALA A 597 21.03 -16.99 -44.18
CA ALA A 597 19.64 -16.79 -44.59
C ALA A 597 19.14 -15.38 -44.20
N ARG A 598 19.42 -14.92 -42.97
CA ARG A 598 19.00 -13.59 -42.49
C ARG A 598 19.68 -12.42 -43.22
N TYR A 599 20.91 -12.60 -43.69
CA TYR A 599 21.64 -11.64 -44.52
C TYR A 599 21.28 -11.74 -46.01
N GLY A 600 20.48 -12.75 -46.40
CA GLY A 600 20.13 -13.03 -47.79
C GLY A 600 21.37 -13.36 -48.65
N LEU A 601 22.26 -14.21 -48.15
CA LEU A 601 23.39 -14.70 -48.94
C LEU A 601 22.90 -15.47 -50.17
N PRO A 602 23.64 -15.43 -51.31
CA PRO A 602 23.31 -16.23 -52.47
C PRO A 602 23.24 -17.73 -52.14
N LYS A 603 22.30 -18.45 -52.76
CA LYS A 603 22.13 -19.89 -52.55
C LYS A 603 23.43 -20.68 -52.79
N ALA A 604 24.20 -20.32 -53.81
CA ALA A 604 25.49 -20.93 -54.11
C ALA A 604 26.49 -20.80 -52.94
N THR A 605 26.47 -19.69 -52.19
CA THR A 605 27.31 -19.50 -51.00
C THR A 605 26.82 -20.39 -49.85
N LEU A 606 25.51 -20.51 -49.64
CA LEU A 606 24.92 -21.38 -48.61
C LEU A 606 25.13 -22.87 -48.91
N GLU A 607 25.08 -23.27 -50.19
CA GLU A 607 25.31 -24.64 -50.65
C GLU A 607 26.72 -25.15 -50.30
N ARG A 608 27.70 -24.26 -50.07
CA ARG A 608 29.02 -24.64 -49.55
C ARG A 608 28.96 -25.16 -48.11
N PHE A 609 28.04 -24.64 -47.27
CA PHE A 609 27.96 -24.97 -45.84
C PHE A 609 26.97 -26.10 -45.54
N ASN A 610 25.98 -26.34 -46.40
CA ASN A 610 25.01 -27.42 -46.21
C ASN A 610 25.66 -28.81 -46.05
N PRO A 611 26.62 -29.24 -46.93
CA PRO A 611 27.27 -30.54 -46.75
C PRO A 611 28.08 -30.63 -45.46
N LEU A 612 28.66 -29.52 -44.99
CA LEU A 612 29.42 -29.47 -43.74
C LEU A 612 28.50 -29.63 -42.52
N TRP A 613 27.32 -29.02 -42.57
CA TRP A 613 26.26 -29.17 -41.57
C TRP A 613 25.74 -30.62 -41.51
N GLU A 614 25.38 -31.20 -42.66
CA GLU A 614 24.90 -32.59 -42.74
C GLU A 614 25.95 -33.59 -42.29
N ALA A 615 27.21 -33.42 -42.71
CA ALA A 615 28.32 -34.25 -42.26
C ALA A 615 28.56 -34.11 -40.75
N GLY A 616 28.38 -32.91 -40.19
CA GLY A 616 28.45 -32.65 -38.75
C GLY A 616 27.36 -33.41 -37.98
N LEU A 617 26.12 -33.36 -38.47
CA LEU A 617 24.98 -34.07 -37.88
C LEU A 617 25.09 -35.60 -37.97
N ALA A 618 25.77 -36.11 -38.99
CA ALA A 618 25.99 -37.55 -39.18
C ALA A 618 27.03 -38.15 -38.20
N LYS A 619 27.88 -37.31 -37.60
CA LYS A 619 28.87 -37.76 -36.60
C LYS A 619 28.20 -38.31 -35.34
N LYS A 620 28.97 -39.09 -34.58
CA LYS A 620 28.55 -39.57 -33.26
C LYS A 620 28.26 -38.37 -32.35
N GLY A 621 27.11 -38.42 -31.69
CA GLY A 621 26.66 -37.39 -30.75
C GLY A 621 27.69 -37.08 -29.65
N LYS A 622 27.91 -35.79 -29.39
CA LYS A 622 28.64 -35.28 -28.22
C LYS A 622 27.74 -34.37 -27.40
N SER A 623 27.96 -34.33 -26.09
CA SER A 623 27.18 -33.50 -25.18
C SER A 623 27.32 -32.02 -25.51
N GLU A 624 28.56 -31.57 -25.68
CA GLU A 624 28.93 -30.17 -25.88
C GLU A 624 28.37 -29.64 -27.20
N THR A 625 28.46 -30.45 -28.26
CA THR A 625 27.86 -30.13 -29.57
C THR A 625 26.34 -30.03 -29.46
N ALA A 626 25.69 -30.97 -28.75
CA ALA A 626 24.25 -30.94 -28.53
C ALA A 626 23.80 -29.69 -27.75
N GLY A 627 24.48 -29.39 -26.64
CA GLY A 627 24.22 -28.21 -25.82
C GLY A 627 24.40 -26.91 -26.60
N ALA A 628 25.50 -26.76 -27.36
CA ALA A 628 25.77 -25.59 -28.17
C ALA A 628 24.76 -25.38 -29.31
N LEU A 629 24.27 -26.45 -29.93
CA LEU A 629 23.22 -26.36 -30.96
C LEU A 629 21.89 -25.89 -30.40
N THR A 630 21.50 -26.40 -29.23
CA THR A 630 20.27 -25.99 -28.56
C THR A 630 20.35 -24.57 -28.04
N ASP A 631 21.49 -24.19 -27.45
CA ASP A 631 21.76 -22.83 -26.99
C ASP A 631 21.69 -21.82 -28.15
N LEU A 632 22.29 -22.16 -29.29
CA LEU A 632 22.20 -21.34 -30.51
C LEU A 632 20.76 -21.12 -30.98
N LEU A 633 19.94 -22.19 -31.03
CA LEU A 633 18.54 -22.06 -31.48
C LEU A 633 17.67 -21.31 -30.47
N MET A 634 17.96 -21.44 -29.16
CA MET A 634 17.25 -20.70 -28.12
C MET A 634 17.37 -19.19 -28.29
N ILE A 635 18.54 -18.68 -28.69
CA ILE A 635 18.75 -17.24 -28.96
C ILE A 635 17.73 -16.71 -29.99
N TYR A 636 17.37 -17.51 -31.00
CA TYR A 636 16.39 -17.09 -32.02
C TYR A 636 14.94 -17.33 -31.57
N LEU A 637 14.70 -18.36 -30.76
CA LEU A 637 13.39 -18.66 -30.18
C LEU A 637 12.92 -17.57 -29.23
N ASP A 638 13.76 -17.24 -28.25
CA ASP A 638 13.45 -16.27 -27.21
C ASP A 638 13.26 -14.87 -27.82
N ALA A 639 14.05 -14.55 -28.85
CA ALA A 639 13.93 -13.31 -29.61
C ALA A 639 12.77 -13.30 -30.63
N LYS A 640 12.02 -14.41 -30.78
CA LYS A 640 10.96 -14.58 -31.78
C LYS A 640 11.40 -14.22 -33.22
N VAL A 641 12.66 -14.52 -33.56
CA VAL A 641 13.24 -14.20 -34.87
C VAL A 641 12.93 -15.30 -35.88
N SER A 642 12.10 -15.00 -36.86
CA SER A 642 11.81 -15.90 -37.99
C SER A 642 12.91 -15.83 -39.06
N TYR A 643 13.26 -16.98 -39.65
CA TYR A 643 14.15 -17.08 -40.81
C TYR A 643 13.85 -18.31 -41.66
N THR A 644 14.24 -18.27 -42.94
CA THR A 644 14.03 -19.37 -43.89
C THR A 644 14.80 -20.62 -43.48
N GLY A 645 14.12 -21.75 -43.35
CA GLY A 645 14.72 -23.03 -42.95
C GLY A 645 14.63 -23.35 -41.45
N TRP A 646 14.03 -22.46 -40.65
CA TRP A 646 13.81 -22.63 -39.21
C TRP A 646 13.28 -24.03 -38.83
N ASN A 647 12.13 -24.43 -39.37
CA ASN A 647 11.49 -25.70 -39.04
C ASN A 647 12.38 -26.90 -39.36
N ASN A 648 13.12 -26.83 -40.48
CA ASN A 648 14.03 -27.89 -40.88
C ASN A 648 15.22 -27.98 -39.90
N HIS A 649 15.82 -26.86 -39.52
CA HIS A 649 16.93 -26.86 -38.55
C HIS A 649 16.50 -27.40 -37.18
N VAL A 650 15.34 -26.99 -36.68
CA VAL A 650 14.77 -27.54 -35.43
C VAL A 650 14.58 -29.05 -35.55
N HIS A 651 13.96 -29.52 -36.64
CA HIS A 651 13.75 -30.94 -36.87
C HIS A 651 15.06 -31.73 -36.91
N GLN A 652 16.07 -31.21 -37.61
CA GLN A 652 17.39 -31.82 -37.72
C GLN A 652 18.13 -31.87 -36.38
N VAL A 653 18.07 -30.79 -35.59
CA VAL A 653 18.65 -30.74 -34.23
C VAL A 653 17.92 -31.72 -33.31
N VAL A 654 16.59 -31.76 -33.31
CA VAL A 654 15.82 -32.76 -32.55
C VAL A 654 16.20 -34.18 -32.97
N GLY A 655 16.39 -34.44 -34.26
CA GLY A 655 16.88 -35.71 -34.80
C GLY A 655 18.27 -36.07 -34.24
N TYR A 656 19.19 -35.11 -34.18
CA TYR A 656 20.51 -35.27 -33.57
C TYR A 656 20.43 -35.57 -32.07
N LEU A 657 19.56 -34.86 -31.33
CA LEU A 657 19.35 -35.07 -29.90
C LEU A 657 18.77 -36.46 -29.61
N LYS A 658 17.83 -36.95 -30.43
CA LYS A 658 17.30 -38.33 -30.32
C LYS A 658 18.41 -39.37 -30.43
N ARG A 659 19.29 -39.25 -31.44
CA ARG A 659 20.45 -40.15 -31.62
C ARG A 659 21.47 -40.02 -30.49
N SER A 660 21.64 -38.80 -29.98
CA SER A 660 22.56 -38.49 -28.88
C SER A 660 21.99 -38.81 -27.50
N SER A 661 20.72 -39.22 -27.37
CA SER A 661 20.06 -39.43 -26.06
C SER A 661 20.71 -40.47 -25.15
N ARG A 662 21.65 -41.28 -25.67
CA ARG A 662 22.43 -42.27 -24.91
C ARG A 662 23.77 -41.74 -24.38
N VAL A 663 24.29 -40.63 -24.90
CA VAL A 663 25.60 -40.09 -24.51
C VAL A 663 25.61 -39.61 -23.06
N HIS A 664 26.78 -39.57 -22.44
CA HIS A 664 26.94 -38.95 -21.14
C HIS A 664 26.90 -37.43 -21.33
N PHE A 665 25.84 -36.79 -20.86
CA PHE A 665 25.70 -35.34 -20.95
C PHE A 665 26.43 -34.65 -19.79
N ARG A 666 27.04 -33.49 -20.06
CA ARG A 666 27.38 -32.53 -19.02
C ARG A 666 26.10 -31.89 -18.49
N ARG A 667 26.17 -31.37 -17.26
CA ARG A 667 25.01 -30.77 -16.59
C ARG A 667 24.44 -29.60 -17.40
N ASP A 668 25.28 -28.64 -17.76
CA ASP A 668 24.84 -27.40 -18.43
C ASP A 668 24.31 -27.66 -19.84
N ASP A 669 24.94 -28.56 -20.59
CA ASP A 669 24.45 -29.00 -21.90
C ASP A 669 23.05 -29.61 -21.80
N LEU A 670 22.83 -30.48 -20.80
CA LEU A 670 21.52 -31.13 -20.61
C LEU A 670 20.45 -30.13 -20.18
N ILE A 671 20.81 -29.12 -19.40
CA ILE A 671 19.91 -28.01 -19.04
C ILE A 671 19.49 -27.28 -20.32
N ASN A 672 20.44 -26.86 -21.15
CA ASN A 672 20.16 -26.15 -22.40
C ASN A 672 19.28 -26.99 -23.34
N ILE A 673 19.54 -28.30 -23.43
CA ILE A 673 18.73 -29.22 -24.23
C ILE A 673 17.30 -29.32 -23.70
N CYS A 674 17.11 -29.48 -22.38
CA CYS A 674 15.78 -29.56 -21.80
C CYS A 674 15.01 -28.24 -21.95
N THR A 675 15.67 -27.09 -21.75
CA THR A 675 15.05 -25.77 -21.98
C THR A 675 14.59 -25.64 -23.44
N PHE A 676 15.44 -26.01 -24.40
CA PHE A 676 15.09 -26.00 -25.82
C PHE A 676 13.92 -26.91 -26.17
N LEU A 677 13.90 -28.14 -25.65
CA LEU A 677 12.83 -29.10 -25.94
C LEU A 677 11.51 -28.76 -25.24
N HIS A 678 11.54 -27.89 -24.22
CA HIS A 678 10.35 -27.40 -23.54
C HIS A 678 9.65 -26.28 -24.30
N HIS A 679 10.38 -25.52 -25.11
CA HIS A 679 9.82 -24.42 -25.89
C HIS A 679 8.66 -24.88 -26.78
N ASP A 680 7.55 -24.15 -26.81
CA ASP A 680 6.28 -24.59 -27.43
C ASP A 680 6.37 -24.89 -28.93
N SER A 681 7.26 -24.19 -29.63
CA SER A 681 7.53 -24.44 -31.05
C SER A 681 8.22 -25.79 -31.31
N VAL A 682 8.78 -26.42 -30.28
CA VAL A 682 9.53 -27.68 -30.39
C VAL A 682 8.65 -28.85 -29.98
N LYS A 683 8.08 -29.53 -30.99
CA LYS A 683 7.19 -30.69 -30.80
C LYS A 683 7.97 -31.97 -30.42
N ALA A 684 8.54 -32.02 -29.22
CA ALA A 684 9.41 -33.12 -28.77
C ALA A 684 9.21 -33.54 -27.29
N LYS A 685 7.97 -33.47 -26.78
CA LYS A 685 7.61 -33.74 -25.37
C LYS A 685 8.15 -35.08 -24.82
N GLU A 686 8.10 -36.17 -25.60
CA GLU A 686 8.63 -37.48 -25.16
C GLU A 686 10.15 -37.46 -24.94
N LEU A 687 10.88 -36.76 -25.80
CA LEU A 687 12.33 -36.63 -25.68
C LEU A 687 12.69 -35.77 -24.47
N LEU A 688 11.95 -34.67 -24.26
CA LEU A 688 12.08 -33.83 -23.07
C LEU A 688 11.88 -34.65 -21.79
N GLU A 689 10.77 -35.39 -21.67
CA GLU A 689 10.48 -36.20 -20.48
C GLU A 689 11.59 -37.22 -20.20
N LYS A 690 12.08 -37.88 -21.25
CA LYS A 690 13.19 -38.84 -21.15
C LYS A 690 14.49 -38.17 -20.67
N LEU A 691 14.85 -37.01 -21.23
CA LEU A 691 16.09 -36.31 -20.90
C LEU A 691 16.02 -35.61 -19.54
N ALA A 692 14.89 -35.03 -19.16
CA ALA A 692 14.67 -34.46 -17.83
C ALA A 692 14.75 -35.53 -16.73
N LYS A 693 14.14 -36.70 -16.92
CA LYS A 693 14.28 -37.84 -15.98
C LYS A 693 15.73 -38.34 -15.88
N ARG A 694 16.47 -38.32 -17.00
CA ARG A 694 17.90 -38.63 -17.01
C ARG A 694 18.70 -37.57 -16.26
N GLY A 695 18.37 -36.29 -16.41
CA GLY A 695 18.96 -35.18 -15.67
C GLY A 695 18.73 -35.34 -14.17
N LEU A 696 17.50 -35.64 -13.75
CA LEU A 696 17.17 -35.91 -12.35
C LEU A 696 17.99 -37.07 -11.75
N LYS A 697 18.29 -38.10 -12.55
CA LYS A 697 19.12 -39.24 -12.12
C LYS A 697 20.61 -38.88 -12.05
N ASN A 698 21.11 -38.15 -13.03
CA ASN A 698 22.55 -37.87 -13.19
C ASN A 698 23.01 -36.65 -12.36
N PHE A 699 22.11 -35.69 -12.12
CA PHE A 699 22.37 -34.42 -11.42
C PHE A 699 21.28 -34.18 -10.37
N PRO A 700 21.21 -35.04 -9.33
CA PRO A 700 20.14 -34.98 -8.33
C PRO A 700 20.21 -33.75 -7.41
N ASP A 701 21.32 -33.00 -7.48
CA ASP A 701 21.65 -31.78 -6.75
C ASP A 701 21.14 -30.51 -7.42
N TYR A 702 20.78 -30.55 -8.71
CA TYR A 702 20.29 -29.38 -9.45
C TYR A 702 18.77 -29.22 -9.31
N ALA A 703 18.32 -28.05 -8.82
CA ALA A 703 16.90 -27.77 -8.58
C ALA A 703 16.01 -27.79 -9.85
N GLY A 704 16.58 -27.49 -11.03
CA GLY A 704 15.80 -27.35 -12.26
C GLY A 704 15.23 -28.67 -12.80
N PHE A 705 15.89 -29.82 -12.59
CA PHE A 705 15.37 -31.11 -13.07
C PHE A 705 14.11 -31.60 -12.33
N PRO A 706 14.06 -31.63 -10.97
CA PRO A 706 12.81 -31.95 -10.29
C PRO A 706 11.71 -30.94 -10.62
N PHE A 707 12.04 -29.65 -10.79
CA PHE A 707 11.09 -28.64 -11.25
C PHE A 707 10.49 -28.97 -12.62
N MET A 708 11.32 -29.24 -13.64
CA MET A 708 10.87 -29.62 -14.99
C MET A 708 9.99 -30.88 -14.96
N VAL A 709 10.37 -31.89 -14.19
CA VAL A 709 9.57 -33.13 -14.04
C VAL A 709 8.20 -32.83 -13.41
N ALA A 710 8.15 -31.99 -12.37
CA ALA A 710 6.91 -31.57 -11.74
C ALA A 710 5.99 -30.81 -12.72
N VAL A 711 6.54 -29.85 -13.49
CA VAL A 711 5.77 -29.06 -14.47
C VAL A 711 5.21 -29.96 -15.57
N MET A 712 6.00 -30.88 -16.11
CA MET A 712 5.51 -31.84 -17.13
C MET A 712 4.41 -32.76 -16.58
N GLU A 713 4.54 -33.22 -15.34
CA GLU A 713 3.51 -34.05 -14.70
C GLU A 713 2.24 -33.22 -14.45
N PHE A 714 2.37 -31.98 -13.99
CA PHE A 714 1.26 -31.05 -13.77
C PHE A 714 0.53 -30.70 -15.08
N ALA A 715 1.27 -30.51 -16.18
CA ALA A 715 0.72 -30.20 -17.50
C ALA A 715 -0.18 -31.31 -18.09
N LYS A 716 -0.18 -32.52 -17.51
CA LYS A 716 -1.15 -33.58 -17.86
C LYS A 716 -2.59 -33.22 -17.44
N GLY A 717 -2.76 -32.18 -16.62
CA GLY A 717 -4.03 -31.67 -16.13
C GLY A 717 -4.47 -32.35 -14.82
N PRO A 718 -5.39 -31.75 -14.05
CA PRO A 718 -5.70 -32.15 -12.68
C PRO A 718 -6.25 -33.58 -12.55
N ARG A 719 -6.82 -34.14 -13.64
CA ARG A 719 -7.35 -35.51 -13.66
C ARG A 719 -6.32 -36.59 -14.01
N LYS A 720 -5.25 -36.24 -14.72
CA LYS A 720 -4.23 -37.20 -15.18
C LYS A 720 -2.88 -37.03 -14.48
N ALA A 721 -2.62 -35.85 -13.92
CA ALA A 721 -1.41 -35.55 -13.17
C ALA A 721 -1.42 -36.25 -11.80
N ASN A 722 -0.30 -36.85 -11.41
CA ASN A 722 -0.09 -37.28 -10.05
C ASN A 722 0.29 -36.07 -9.16
N LEU A 723 -0.70 -35.34 -8.66
CA LEU A 723 -0.49 -34.12 -7.86
C LEU A 723 0.36 -34.35 -6.60
N ARG A 724 0.36 -35.56 -6.03
CA ARG A 724 1.24 -35.91 -4.90
C ARG A 724 2.70 -35.93 -5.32
N GLN A 725 2.99 -36.50 -6.49
CA GLN A 725 4.34 -36.52 -7.05
C GLN A 725 4.79 -35.12 -7.46
N VAL A 726 3.91 -34.33 -8.10
CA VAL A 726 4.19 -32.91 -8.43
C VAL A 726 4.59 -32.15 -7.17
N ARG A 727 3.81 -32.24 -6.09
CA ARG A 727 4.11 -31.58 -4.82
C ARG A 727 5.48 -32.00 -4.27
N LYS A 728 5.76 -33.31 -4.24
CA LYS A 728 7.04 -33.86 -3.75
C LYS A 728 8.23 -33.34 -4.56
N ASP A 729 8.10 -33.28 -5.89
CA ASP A 729 9.17 -32.79 -6.76
C ASP A 729 9.36 -31.27 -6.64
N LEU A 730 8.29 -30.50 -6.46
CA LEU A 730 8.37 -29.05 -6.18
C LEU A 730 8.99 -28.75 -4.82
N GLU A 731 8.64 -29.50 -3.77
CA GLU A 731 9.25 -29.37 -2.45
C GLU A 731 10.76 -29.67 -2.50
N LYS A 732 11.13 -30.74 -3.23
CA LYS A 732 12.55 -31.06 -3.46
C LYS A 732 13.25 -29.95 -4.24
N ALA A 733 12.65 -29.45 -5.31
CA ALA A 733 13.20 -28.35 -6.11
C ALA A 733 13.39 -27.08 -5.26
N LEU A 734 12.42 -26.76 -4.39
CA LEU A 734 12.49 -25.62 -3.48
C LEU A 734 13.62 -25.77 -2.46
N GLN A 735 13.75 -26.96 -1.86
CA GLN A 735 14.85 -27.25 -0.93
C GLN A 735 16.21 -27.08 -1.61
N LEU A 736 16.39 -27.67 -2.80
CA LEU A 736 17.64 -27.54 -3.56
C LEU A 736 17.93 -26.07 -3.91
N ALA A 737 16.95 -25.33 -4.43
CA ALA A 737 17.07 -23.93 -4.79
C ALA A 737 17.43 -23.02 -3.60
N GLN A 738 16.90 -23.31 -2.41
CA GLN A 738 17.22 -22.60 -1.18
C GLN A 738 18.65 -22.88 -0.67
N THR A 739 19.15 -24.09 -0.90
CA THR A 739 20.52 -24.47 -0.50
C THR A 739 21.58 -24.14 -1.55
N SER A 740 21.17 -23.84 -2.78
CA SER A 740 22.08 -23.61 -3.90
C SER A 740 22.72 -22.23 -3.81
N SER A 741 24.02 -22.16 -4.08
CA SER A 741 24.74 -20.91 -4.28
C SER A 741 24.64 -20.38 -5.72
N ASN A 742 23.98 -21.13 -6.61
CA ASN A 742 23.79 -20.76 -8.01
C ASN A 742 22.65 -19.74 -8.14
N PRO A 743 22.92 -18.51 -8.62
CA PRO A 743 21.88 -17.49 -8.78
C PRO A 743 20.70 -17.93 -9.65
N ARG A 744 20.94 -18.76 -10.68
CA ARG A 744 19.88 -19.28 -11.56
C ARG A 744 18.88 -20.17 -10.82
N GLU A 745 19.32 -20.88 -9.79
CA GLU A 745 18.44 -21.73 -8.99
C GLU A 745 17.69 -20.91 -7.93
N SER A 746 18.33 -19.90 -7.34
CA SER A 746 17.66 -18.99 -6.39
C SER A 746 16.51 -18.22 -7.05
N GLN A 747 16.63 -17.89 -8.35
CA GLN A 747 15.56 -17.26 -9.13
C GLN A 747 14.30 -18.15 -9.25
N LEU A 748 14.39 -19.47 -9.02
CA LEU A 748 13.24 -20.39 -9.07
C LEU A 748 12.32 -20.26 -7.86
N ILE A 749 12.82 -19.76 -6.72
CA ILE A 749 12.13 -19.83 -5.43
C ILE A 749 10.73 -19.19 -5.47
N PRO A 750 10.52 -17.98 -6.03
CA PRO A 750 9.19 -17.37 -6.10
C PRO A 750 8.21 -18.20 -6.92
N THR A 751 8.64 -18.67 -8.10
CA THR A 751 7.85 -19.52 -9.00
C THR A 751 7.44 -20.83 -8.34
N LEU A 752 8.38 -21.50 -7.65
CA LEU A 752 8.14 -22.73 -6.91
C LEU A 752 7.08 -22.52 -5.81
N LYS A 753 7.20 -21.45 -5.02
CA LYS A 753 6.20 -21.12 -3.97
C LYS A 753 4.82 -20.82 -4.56
N LYS A 754 4.75 -20.07 -5.66
CA LYS A 754 3.49 -19.76 -6.35
C LYS A 754 2.80 -21.06 -6.81
N LEU A 755 3.51 -21.94 -7.52
CA LEU A 755 2.95 -23.21 -7.97
C LEU A 755 2.54 -24.14 -6.81
N MET A 756 3.31 -24.20 -5.73
CA MET A 756 2.93 -24.95 -4.54
C MET A 756 1.62 -24.44 -3.95
N SER A 757 1.45 -23.11 -3.82
CA SER A 757 0.21 -22.51 -3.33
C SER A 757 -0.99 -22.82 -4.24
N THR A 758 -0.79 -22.84 -5.56
CA THR A 758 -1.82 -23.23 -6.54
C THR A 758 -2.22 -24.69 -6.36
N ILE A 759 -1.27 -25.60 -6.18
CA ILE A 759 -1.55 -27.02 -5.93
C ILE A 759 -2.27 -27.21 -4.59
N GLU A 760 -1.89 -26.48 -3.55
CA GLU A 760 -2.58 -26.48 -2.26
C GLU A 760 -4.01 -25.96 -2.38
N ALA A 761 -4.26 -24.93 -3.17
CA ALA A 761 -5.61 -24.46 -3.46
C ALA A 761 -6.45 -25.50 -4.23
N ILE A 762 -5.87 -26.17 -5.23
CA ILE A 762 -6.57 -27.22 -6.00
C ILE A 762 -6.89 -28.43 -5.12
N THR A 763 -5.93 -28.87 -4.31
CA THR A 763 -6.07 -30.06 -3.46
C THR A 763 -6.94 -29.81 -2.23
N SER A 764 -6.94 -28.61 -1.66
CA SER A 764 -7.81 -28.23 -0.53
C SER A 764 -9.27 -28.05 -0.96
N ARG A 765 -9.53 -27.53 -2.18
CA ARG A 765 -10.89 -27.41 -2.72
C ARG A 765 -11.57 -28.74 -3.02
N GLN A 766 -10.81 -29.81 -3.25
CA GLN A 766 -11.37 -31.09 -3.67
C GLN A 766 -11.99 -31.92 -2.52
N PHE A 767 -11.86 -31.47 -1.26
CA PHE A 767 -12.41 -32.16 -0.09
C PHE A 767 -13.52 -31.41 0.65
N SER A 768 -13.92 -30.22 0.20
CA SER A 768 -14.95 -29.41 0.86
C SER A 768 -15.94 -28.83 -0.15
N SER A 769 -17.08 -29.53 -0.27
CA SER A 769 -18.35 -29.13 -0.89
C SER A 769 -18.61 -29.59 -2.34
N PRO A 770 -19.59 -30.48 -2.56
CA PRO A 770 -20.07 -30.84 -3.91
C PRO A 770 -20.94 -29.76 -4.58
N PHE A 771 -21.34 -28.69 -3.89
CA PHE A 771 -22.17 -27.62 -4.44
C PHE A 771 -21.88 -26.30 -3.71
N GLY A 772 -21.49 -25.25 -4.45
CA GLY A 772 -21.33 -23.88 -3.91
C GLY A 772 -20.17 -23.13 -4.57
N MET A 773 -20.48 -22.29 -5.56
CA MET A 773 -19.55 -21.40 -6.25
C MET A 773 -19.09 -20.23 -5.33
N PRO A 774 -17.92 -19.60 -5.60
CA PRO A 774 -17.12 -18.91 -4.60
C PRO A 774 -17.15 -17.37 -4.69
N PHE A 775 -16.64 -16.76 -3.62
CA PHE A 775 -16.48 -15.32 -3.33
C PHE A 775 -15.84 -14.43 -4.45
N PRO A 776 -16.22 -13.13 -4.50
CA PRO A 776 -15.49 -12.05 -5.17
C PRO A 776 -14.36 -11.53 -4.26
N GLY A 777 -13.22 -11.09 -4.83
CA GLY A 777 -12.21 -10.34 -4.04
C GLY A 777 -10.72 -10.62 -4.32
N PHE A 778 -10.37 -11.38 -5.36
CA PHE A 778 -9.00 -11.38 -5.93
C PHE A 778 -9.12 -11.14 -7.44
N GLY A 779 -9.60 -9.96 -7.80
CA GLY A 779 -9.67 -9.43 -9.17
C GLY A 779 -8.30 -9.04 -9.68
N GLY A 780 -7.48 -10.04 -9.97
CA GLY A 780 -6.24 -9.89 -10.71
C GLY A 780 -6.03 -11.20 -11.44
N ARG A 781 -6.64 -11.34 -12.63
CA ARG A 781 -6.37 -12.45 -13.56
C ARG A 781 -4.93 -12.35 -14.04
N GLY A 782 -3.99 -12.78 -13.19
CA GLY A 782 -2.72 -13.30 -13.67
C GLY A 782 -3.05 -14.59 -14.40
N GLY A 783 -3.01 -14.56 -15.74
CA GLY A 783 -3.19 -15.75 -16.57
C GLY A 783 -2.39 -16.92 -16.01
N PHE A 784 -2.99 -18.12 -16.01
CA PHE A 784 -2.23 -19.34 -15.78
C PHE A 784 -1.03 -19.32 -16.74
N PRO A 785 0.22 -19.52 -16.26
CA PRO A 785 1.36 -19.64 -17.16
C PRO A 785 1.09 -20.83 -18.07
N GLN A 786 0.84 -20.59 -19.36
CA GLN A 786 0.59 -21.67 -20.31
C GLN A 786 1.89 -22.42 -20.61
N THR A 787 3.04 -21.80 -20.33
CA THR A 787 4.37 -22.35 -20.61
C THR A 787 5.34 -22.21 -19.42
N PHE A 788 6.40 -23.00 -19.41
CA PHE A 788 7.53 -22.83 -18.49
C PHE A 788 8.34 -21.56 -18.80
N ALA A 789 8.28 -21.06 -20.04
CA ALA A 789 8.91 -19.80 -20.42
C ALA A 789 8.26 -18.63 -19.68
N ASP A 790 6.92 -18.62 -19.55
CA ASP A 790 6.15 -17.61 -18.79
C ASP A 790 6.51 -17.60 -17.29
N MET A 791 7.00 -18.72 -16.76
CA MET A 791 7.39 -18.87 -15.35
C MET A 791 8.82 -18.41 -15.04
N PHE A 792 9.65 -18.20 -16.08
CA PHE A 792 11.04 -17.73 -15.98
C PHE A 792 11.27 -16.35 -16.61
N ALA A 793 10.41 -15.94 -17.54
CA ALA A 793 10.44 -14.62 -18.16
C ALA A 793 9.81 -13.58 -17.22
N GLY A 794 10.46 -13.30 -16.09
CA GLY A 794 10.14 -12.16 -15.22
C GLY A 794 10.37 -10.77 -15.86
N ILE A 795 10.26 -10.69 -17.19
CA ILE A 795 10.23 -9.50 -18.02
C ILE A 795 9.06 -9.71 -19.00
N ASP A 796 8.07 -8.81 -18.93
CA ASP A 796 6.76 -8.86 -19.58
C ASP A 796 6.68 -9.53 -20.96
N MET A 797 5.86 -10.58 -21.04
CA MET A 797 5.43 -11.23 -22.27
C MET A 797 3.91 -11.49 -22.21
N GLU A 798 3.18 -10.84 -23.10
CA GLU A 798 1.79 -11.13 -23.45
C GLU A 798 1.64 -12.48 -24.19
N PRO A 799 0.45 -13.11 -24.14
CA PRO A 799 0.17 -14.41 -24.78
C PRO A 799 0.23 -14.35 -26.33
N PRO A 800 0.45 -15.49 -27.01
CA PRO A 800 0.63 -15.54 -28.45
C PRO A 800 -0.67 -15.31 -29.23
N TYR A 801 -0.56 -14.58 -30.34
CA TYR A 801 -1.57 -14.45 -31.39
C TYR A 801 -1.97 -15.82 -31.97
N GLU A 802 -3.26 -16.01 -32.20
CA GLU A 802 -3.78 -17.07 -33.07
C GLU A 802 -3.19 -16.90 -34.47
N MET A 803 -2.38 -17.88 -34.88
CA MET A 803 -1.97 -18.02 -36.27
C MET A 803 -3.23 -18.41 -37.07
N ILE A 804 -3.67 -17.50 -37.93
CA ILE A 804 -4.65 -17.81 -38.98
C ILE A 804 -4.00 -18.89 -39.85
N ASP A 805 -4.68 -20.03 -39.97
CA ASP A 805 -4.31 -21.11 -40.89
C ASP A 805 -4.37 -20.55 -42.33
N ASP A 806 -3.21 -20.24 -42.91
CA ASP A 806 -3.05 -20.10 -44.34
C ASP A 806 -3.14 -21.51 -44.95
N ASP A 807 -4.33 -21.82 -45.45
CA ASP A 807 -4.67 -22.98 -46.27
C ASP A 807 -3.95 -22.86 -47.64
N GLU A 808 -2.64 -23.11 -47.65
CA GLU A 808 -1.89 -23.31 -48.90
C GLU A 808 -2.15 -24.74 -49.40
N GLY A 809 -2.98 -24.82 -50.44
CA GLY A 809 -3.34 -26.04 -51.13
C GLY A 809 -2.12 -26.86 -51.57
N GLU A 810 -2.15 -28.14 -51.18
CA GLU A 810 -1.26 -29.18 -51.64
C GLU A 810 -1.42 -29.40 -53.15
N ASP A 811 -0.45 -28.95 -53.95
CA ASP A 811 -0.22 -29.46 -55.29
C ASP A 811 0.64 -30.74 -55.20
N ASP A 812 0.03 -31.87 -55.55
CA ASP A 812 0.63 -33.19 -55.71
C ASP A 812 1.89 -33.17 -56.60
N VAL A 813 3.05 -33.49 -56.02
CA VAL A 813 4.25 -33.87 -56.77
C VAL A 813 4.60 -35.33 -56.44
N PRO A 814 4.53 -36.28 -57.39
CA PRO A 814 4.70 -37.69 -57.09
C PRO A 814 6.16 -38.10 -56.88
N LEU A 815 6.35 -39.01 -55.92
CA LEU A 815 7.60 -39.69 -55.58
C LEU A 815 8.24 -40.38 -56.79
N PHE A 816 9.53 -40.09 -56.98
CA PHE A 816 10.44 -40.86 -57.82
C PHE A 816 10.67 -42.27 -57.28
N GLY A 817 10.48 -43.28 -58.14
CA GLY A 817 11.10 -44.58 -57.97
C GLY A 817 10.64 -45.65 -58.94
N ARG A 818 11.33 -45.82 -60.08
CA ARG A 818 11.90 -47.12 -60.54
C ARG A 818 12.58 -47.09 -61.92
N ARG A 819 13.75 -47.72 -61.93
CA ARG A 819 14.42 -48.60 -62.93
C ARG A 819 14.02 -48.57 -64.42
N ILE A 820 15.07 -48.38 -65.23
CA ILE A 820 15.55 -49.16 -66.41
C ILE A 820 14.55 -49.43 -67.56
N ASP A 821 14.87 -48.78 -68.69
CA ASP A 821 14.53 -49.00 -70.12
C ASP A 821 14.33 -50.47 -70.59
N PRO A 822 13.58 -50.77 -71.69
CA PRO A 822 13.79 -50.18 -73.03
C PRO A 822 12.52 -49.84 -73.87
N GLY A 823 12.73 -49.09 -74.97
CA GLY A 823 11.72 -48.42 -75.83
C GLY A 823 10.90 -49.32 -76.79
N PRO A 824 10.45 -48.89 -78.00
CA PRO A 824 10.59 -47.61 -78.72
C PRO A 824 9.24 -46.93 -79.16
N SER A 825 9.38 -45.71 -79.70
CA SER A 825 8.52 -44.84 -80.58
C SER A 825 7.37 -45.47 -81.43
N PRO A 826 6.50 -44.72 -82.17
CA PRO A 826 6.37 -43.25 -82.41
C PRO A 826 4.91 -42.68 -82.55
N ALA A 827 4.82 -41.39 -82.96
CA ALA A 827 3.67 -40.65 -83.56
C ALA A 827 2.60 -40.12 -82.58
N GLY A 828 2.02 -38.92 -82.69
CA GLY A 828 1.97 -37.85 -83.68
C GLY A 828 0.96 -36.78 -83.20
N PRO A 829 0.82 -35.62 -83.87
CA PRO A 829 0.31 -34.38 -83.27
C PRO A 829 -1.15 -34.00 -83.65
N SER A 830 -1.81 -33.16 -82.86
CA SER A 830 -3.03 -32.41 -83.24
C SER A 830 -3.28 -31.27 -82.24
N GLN A 831 -2.97 -30.00 -82.54
CA GLN A 831 -3.76 -29.01 -83.30
C GLN A 831 -5.08 -28.53 -82.63
N SER A 832 -5.01 -27.26 -82.16
CA SER A 832 -5.96 -26.15 -82.45
C SER A 832 -7.32 -26.09 -81.69
N PRO A 833 -8.07 -24.97 -81.75
CA PRO A 833 -7.81 -23.63 -81.20
C PRO A 833 -9.07 -23.02 -80.46
N PRO A 834 -9.05 -21.74 -80.01
CA PRO A 834 -10.03 -21.19 -79.06
C PRO A 834 -11.10 -20.27 -79.68
N LYS A 835 -12.20 -20.05 -78.95
CA LYS A 835 -13.29 -19.07 -79.14
C LYS A 835 -13.99 -18.93 -77.77
N ASN A 836 -14.54 -17.83 -77.30
CA ASN A 836 -14.60 -16.41 -77.65
C ASN A 836 -15.45 -15.76 -76.52
N GLN A 837 -15.29 -14.45 -76.28
CA GLN A 837 -16.33 -13.54 -75.75
C GLN A 837 -16.74 -13.72 -74.27
N THR A 838 -17.02 -12.70 -73.44
CA THR A 838 -17.50 -11.35 -73.71
C THR A 838 -17.39 -10.49 -72.45
N THR A 839 -17.09 -9.21 -72.67
CA THR A 839 -17.22 -8.07 -71.75
C THR A 839 -18.66 -7.81 -71.32
N LYS A 840 -18.90 -7.34 -70.09
CA LYS A 840 -20.03 -6.44 -69.80
C LYS A 840 -19.74 -5.44 -68.68
N LYS A 841 -20.12 -4.20 -68.98
CA LYS A 841 -19.89 -2.93 -68.29
C LYS A 841 -20.77 -2.73 -67.05
N ALA A 842 -20.21 -1.92 -66.16
CA ALA A 842 -20.82 -1.24 -65.03
C ALA A 842 -21.93 -0.24 -65.39
N LYS A 843 -22.78 0.06 -64.39
CA LYS A 843 -23.36 1.39 -64.15
C LYS A 843 -23.65 1.60 -62.65
N PRO A 844 -23.55 2.84 -62.14
CA PRO A 844 -23.53 3.16 -60.71
C PRO A 844 -24.86 3.75 -60.20
N LYS A 845 -25.04 3.84 -58.87
CA LYS A 845 -25.92 4.84 -58.23
C LYS A 845 -25.67 5.02 -56.73
N LYS A 846 -25.36 6.29 -56.39
CA LYS A 846 -25.66 7.09 -55.19
C LYS A 846 -26.49 6.45 -54.06
N LYS A 847 -26.11 6.77 -52.81
CA LYS A 847 -26.88 7.53 -51.78
C LYS A 847 -26.08 7.50 -50.46
N ARG A 848 -25.78 8.65 -49.87
CA ARG A 848 -26.47 9.42 -48.79
C ARG A 848 -25.65 9.30 -47.51
#